data_AF-A0A3N9RWI3-F1
#
_entry.id   AF-A0A3N9RWI3-F1
#
_cell.length_a   1.000
_cell.length_b   1.000
_cell.length_c   1.000
_cell.angle_alpha   90.00
_cell.angle_beta   90.00
_cell.angle_gamma   90.00
#
_symmetry.space_group_name_H-M   'P 1'
#
loop_
_entity.id
_entity.type
_entity.pdbx_description
1 polymer ?
#
loop_
_entity_poly.entity_id
_entity_poly.type
_entity_poly.pdbx_seq_one_letter_code
_entity_poly.pdbx_strand_id
1 'polypeptide(L)'
;MKGNKITRLRTAFCIGSCGLAIAAVPAMAQDAAQDEPSSAEIIVTGSRVRGEAPVGSTVTTLGRKEIEASSAVTVDRMVKEIPQVFDLGVSENSRGQSGGSGNITYGNSVNLRGIGPYATLVMIDGHRVTNNSRSIDPSVLPSLGVERVEVVADGASAIYGSDAVAGVVNLIPRRSLDGGEVFARAGIGGRGDFHEYSLGAALGKVFERGQIMVAYEHVERSNLSGDNRSFFTNNQTPFGGADYRIARCAPGNINANGTTYAIPAAGVTQATAGALVAGTLNKCDELTNQDLAPRQKYDSVNSTGRYDLTDWLSVFYDGFYSKRDFYRKSGFTNARITVPQTNAFFVRPAGFTGTSYTLDYNFRNDLPTNDSFGYAESWQITPGIKAKLPHNWEVEALFGYGKTHDFSGSYFGLNNGALTAALASSDPATAFDPYGLGRTSAAVRAVLANQIFLAPTNGRLKTYEGRINGPLFALPGGEVKLAGGYERQDFTVGLGSARGAPTTPIVFRNFGRKVDSVYGELFVPVFGAANAMPGFERLELNAAVRYDKYSDVGGTTNPKFGINWEPVRGLKLRGSYGTSFRAPTIPEIYGNSNNLFGQSYQNPAGGAPLQGYALSGPNLNLKPETATTWSIGADFDPTPTLHFGITYWDVNYRNQVLANLSNLTILGNEAQYAGTNIILRDAAAAARVQQLLAQGVALASGSFPGGNPANVTLYVDGRSQNLGVSITRGIDFTGTWTKDVSDRDTLTFNVSGTYLTKYRVAVTPTAPLVDRLNVIFNPLKFKARASILWDHGPVSARVLITHVGGYKNNLAVPVQSVGSFTPVDFSISWRIGDQKATGFFDKGMTLGFEMRNAFDQKPPYVNLAPSGNGSGGYDATAADPIGRLFAISVRKAF
;
A
#
# COMPACT_ATOMS: atom_id res chain seq x y z
N MET A 1 -6.92 -54.09 2.72
CA MET A 1 -6.08 -55.14 3.33
C MET A 1 -5.19 -54.50 4.39
N LYS A 2 -5.04 -55.19 5.53
CA LYS A 2 -4.23 -54.95 6.77
C LYS A 2 -3.06 -53.96 6.62
N GLY A 3 -2.68 -53.05 7.55
CA GLY A 3 -3.01 -52.81 8.96
C GLY A 3 -1.73 -52.41 9.73
N ASN A 4 -1.77 -51.35 10.59
CA ASN A 4 -1.00 -51.07 11.84
C ASN A 4 -0.98 -49.55 12.13
N LYS A 5 -1.73 -48.98 13.09
CA LYS A 5 -1.58 -48.88 14.59
C LYS A 5 -0.29 -48.16 15.06
N ILE A 6 -0.36 -46.87 15.41
CA ILE A 6 -0.56 -46.23 16.76
C ILE A 6 0.70 -46.25 17.64
N THR A 7 1.17 -45.08 18.13
CA THR A 7 1.38 -44.78 19.57
C THR A 7 1.48 -43.26 19.82
N ARG A 8 0.70 -42.75 20.78
CA ARG A 8 0.81 -41.42 21.43
C ARG A 8 1.45 -41.63 22.81
N LEU A 9 2.30 -40.72 23.27
CA LEU A 9 2.67 -40.63 24.69
C LEU A 9 2.35 -39.22 25.23
N ARG A 10 1.59 -39.19 26.33
CA ARG A 10 1.39 -38.07 27.25
C ARG A 10 2.31 -38.32 28.45
N THR A 11 2.95 -37.28 28.97
CA THR A 11 3.54 -37.32 30.32
C THR A 11 3.24 -36.00 31.03
N ALA A 12 2.61 -36.11 32.19
CA ALA A 12 2.46 -35.08 33.21
C ALA A 12 3.26 -35.53 34.43
N PHE A 13 3.88 -34.61 35.18
CA PHE A 13 4.18 -34.86 36.60
C PHE A 13 4.26 -33.55 37.40
N CYS A 14 3.72 -33.64 38.62
CA CYS A 14 3.50 -32.60 39.61
C CYS A 14 4.71 -32.33 40.52
N ILE A 15 4.78 -31.08 41.00
CA ILE A 15 5.06 -30.57 42.37
C ILE A 15 6.03 -31.37 43.27
N GLY A 16 7.08 -30.68 43.70
CA GLY A 16 7.86 -30.99 44.90
C GLY A 16 8.24 -29.70 45.64
N SER A 17 7.59 -29.47 46.79
CA SER A 17 7.84 -28.40 47.74
C SER A 17 8.93 -28.79 48.74
N CYS A 18 9.81 -27.86 49.10
CA CYS A 18 10.63 -27.95 50.31
C CYS A 18 10.88 -26.53 50.84
N GLY A 19 10.41 -26.28 52.07
CA GLY A 19 10.54 -25.01 52.76
C GLY A 19 11.81 -24.93 53.59
N LEU A 20 12.36 -23.72 53.70
CA LEU A 20 13.16 -23.30 54.84
C LEU A 20 12.77 -21.86 55.19
N ALA A 21 12.22 -21.69 56.39
CA ALA A 21 11.91 -20.42 56.99
C ALA A 21 13.16 -19.89 57.72
N ILE A 22 13.56 -18.65 57.42
CA ILE A 22 14.37 -17.82 58.30
C ILE A 22 13.64 -16.48 58.44
N ALA A 23 13.28 -16.17 59.68
CA ALA A 23 12.64 -14.92 60.06
C ALA A 23 13.62 -13.75 59.95
N ALA A 24 13.17 -12.64 59.37
CA ALA A 24 13.81 -11.33 59.48
C ALA A 24 12.74 -10.24 59.68
N VAL A 25 13.04 -9.34 60.60
CA VAL A 25 12.25 -8.28 61.25
C VAL A 25 11.75 -7.23 60.24
N PRO A 26 10.57 -6.59 60.41
CA PRO A 26 10.19 -5.47 59.56
C PRO A 26 11.02 -4.23 59.96
N ALA A 27 11.94 -3.82 59.11
CA ALA A 27 12.51 -2.48 59.18
C ALA A 27 11.54 -1.52 58.48
N MET A 28 10.91 -0.62 59.26
CA MET A 28 10.25 0.56 58.71
C MET A 28 11.32 1.44 58.05
N ALA A 29 11.19 1.72 56.76
CA ALA A 29 12.03 2.69 56.06
C ALA A 29 11.15 3.79 55.46
N GLN A 30 11.54 5.01 55.82
CA GLN A 30 10.94 6.30 55.53
C GLN A 30 10.58 6.55 54.07
N ASP A 31 9.46 7.25 53.93
CA ASP A 31 9.09 8.16 52.85
C ASP A 31 10.33 8.86 52.25
N ALA A 32 10.64 8.54 51.00
CA ALA A 32 11.50 9.35 50.15
C ALA A 32 10.72 9.54 48.84
N ALA A 33 10.12 10.71 48.71
CA ALA A 33 9.55 11.21 47.48
C ALA A 33 10.60 11.07 46.36
N GLN A 34 10.40 10.09 45.48
CA GLN A 34 11.10 10.03 44.21
C GLN A 34 10.42 11.00 43.27
N ASP A 35 11.14 12.05 42.88
CA ASP A 35 10.86 12.85 41.70
C ASP A 35 10.55 11.91 40.54
N GLU A 36 9.31 11.97 40.03
CA GLU A 36 8.99 11.35 38.75
C GLU A 36 9.84 12.02 37.66
N PRO A 37 10.49 11.26 36.77
CA PRO A 37 11.23 11.84 35.67
C PRO A 37 10.23 12.56 34.76
N SER A 38 10.33 13.90 34.73
CA SER A 38 9.63 14.75 33.77
C SER A 38 9.79 14.15 32.37
N SER A 39 8.65 13.85 31.72
CA SER A 39 8.48 13.50 30.30
C SER A 39 9.80 13.48 29.52
N ALA A 40 10.46 12.31 29.48
CA ALA A 40 11.64 12.12 28.66
C ALA A 40 11.29 12.48 27.21
N GLU A 41 11.91 13.53 26.71
CA GLU A 41 11.78 14.03 25.34
C GLU A 41 12.06 12.87 24.38
N ILE A 42 11.02 12.40 23.70
CA ILE A 42 11.12 11.30 22.74
C ILE A 42 11.97 11.81 21.58
N ILE A 43 13.25 11.44 21.53
CA ILE A 43 14.14 11.77 20.42
C ILE A 43 13.62 11.05 19.16
N VAL A 44 13.13 11.84 18.21
CA VAL A 44 12.55 11.38 16.94
C VAL A 44 13.61 11.34 15.84
N THR A 45 13.51 10.38 14.92
CA THR A 45 14.50 10.13 13.85
C THR A 45 14.64 11.24 12.80
N GLY A 46 13.80 12.29 12.77
CA GLY A 46 13.75 13.27 11.67
C GLY A 46 14.95 14.21 11.48
N SER A 47 16.02 14.08 12.27
CA SER A 47 17.31 14.77 12.11
C SER A 47 18.48 13.77 12.18
N ARG A 48 19.57 14.03 11.45
CA ARG A 48 20.85 13.30 11.62
C ARG A 48 21.68 13.88 12.76
N VAL A 49 21.32 15.04 13.31
CA VAL A 49 21.96 15.63 14.48
C VAL A 49 21.42 14.94 15.73
N ARG A 50 22.34 14.34 16.50
CA ARG A 50 21.98 13.54 17.67
C ARG A 50 21.37 14.40 18.78
N GLY A 51 20.23 13.93 19.28
CA GLY A 51 19.53 14.50 20.44
C GLY A 51 18.71 15.73 20.12
N GLU A 52 18.56 16.09 18.85
CA GLU A 52 17.77 17.25 18.43
C GLU A 52 16.50 16.81 17.71
N ALA A 53 15.38 17.44 18.03
CA ALA A 53 14.16 17.27 17.27
C ALA A 53 14.30 17.90 15.86
N PRO A 54 13.52 17.44 14.87
CA PRO A 54 13.57 17.99 13.53
C PRO A 54 13.14 19.47 13.53
N VAL A 55 14.05 20.37 13.15
CA VAL A 55 13.76 21.80 13.10
C VAL A 55 12.89 22.12 11.87
N GLY A 56 11.81 22.87 12.07
CA GLY A 56 10.92 23.32 11.01
C GLY A 56 9.82 22.33 10.61
N SER A 57 9.90 21.06 11.03
CA SER A 57 8.94 20.01 10.68
C SER A 57 8.24 19.46 11.92
N THR A 58 6.95 19.13 11.82
CA THR A 58 6.27 18.35 12.86
C THR A 58 6.46 16.85 12.62
N VAL A 59 6.47 16.09 13.71
CA VAL A 59 6.52 14.64 13.69
C VAL A 59 5.26 14.13 14.35
N THR A 60 4.50 13.33 13.63
CA THR A 60 3.40 12.57 14.22
C THR A 60 3.91 11.21 14.63
N THR A 61 3.68 10.81 15.88
CA THR A 61 4.08 9.51 16.41
C THR A 61 2.86 8.67 16.77
N LEU A 62 2.95 7.37 16.50
CA LEU A 62 2.05 6.36 17.03
C LEU A 62 2.87 5.49 17.98
N GLY A 63 2.75 5.77 19.28
CA GLY A 63 3.53 5.13 20.33
C GLY A 63 3.01 3.74 20.70
N ARG A 64 3.71 3.10 21.63
CA ARG A 64 3.37 1.74 22.06
C ARG A 64 1.96 1.68 22.63
N LYS A 65 1.59 2.62 23.52
CA LYS A 65 0.26 2.66 24.17
C LYS A 65 -0.87 2.74 23.14
N GLU A 66 -0.71 3.56 22.11
CA GLU A 66 -1.71 3.67 21.04
C GLU A 66 -1.81 2.40 20.20
N ILE A 67 -0.66 1.75 19.93
CA ILE A 67 -0.67 0.49 19.19
C ILE A 67 -1.33 -0.63 20.01
N GLU A 68 -1.10 -0.70 21.32
CA GLU A 68 -1.75 -1.68 22.20
C GLU A 68 -3.25 -1.46 22.33
N ALA A 69 -3.67 -0.19 22.29
CA ALA A 69 -5.08 0.20 22.27
C ALA A 69 -5.70 0.17 20.87
N SER A 70 -4.92 -0.12 19.82
CA SER A 70 -5.41 -0.18 18.45
C SER A 70 -6.13 -1.51 18.19
N SER A 71 -7.21 -1.44 17.43
CA SER A 71 -7.96 -2.60 16.94
C SER A 71 -7.41 -3.17 15.62
N ALA A 72 -6.29 -2.62 15.15
CA ALA A 72 -5.62 -3.03 13.94
C ALA A 72 -4.82 -4.32 14.16
N VAL A 73 -4.90 -5.23 13.18
CA VAL A 73 -4.22 -6.54 13.22
C VAL A 73 -2.81 -6.47 12.62
N THR A 74 -2.50 -5.39 11.90
CA THR A 74 -1.23 -5.24 11.16
C THR A 74 -0.75 -3.79 11.21
N VAL A 75 0.57 -3.59 11.08
CA VAL A 75 1.19 -2.26 11.21
C VAL A 75 0.70 -1.30 10.11
N ASP A 76 0.45 -1.77 8.89
CA ASP A 76 -0.12 -0.92 7.81
C ASP A 76 -1.47 -0.30 8.20
N ARG A 77 -2.31 -1.04 8.94
CA ARG A 77 -3.61 -0.57 9.41
C ARG A 77 -3.46 0.45 10.53
N MET A 78 -2.47 0.25 11.39
CA MET A 78 -2.08 1.22 12.42
C MET A 78 -1.57 2.52 11.79
N VAL A 79 -0.75 2.44 10.73
CA VAL A 79 -0.28 3.65 10.02
C VAL A 79 -1.42 4.38 9.31
N LYS A 80 -2.43 3.66 8.79
CA LYS A 80 -3.64 4.27 8.19
C LYS A 80 -4.47 5.09 9.19
N GLU A 81 -4.25 4.90 10.49
CA GLU A 81 -4.89 5.70 11.56
C GLU A 81 -4.43 7.17 11.58
N ILE A 82 -3.28 7.48 10.98
CA ILE A 82 -2.69 8.81 10.91
C ILE A 82 -3.38 9.58 9.77
N PRO A 83 -4.07 10.72 10.00
CA PRO A 83 -4.84 11.41 8.96
C PRO A 83 -4.04 11.88 7.74
N GLN A 84 -2.76 12.23 7.95
CA GLN A 84 -1.84 12.59 6.87
C GLN A 84 -1.58 11.42 5.90
N VAL A 85 -1.80 10.18 6.35
CA VAL A 85 -1.86 8.99 5.50
C VAL A 85 -3.25 8.96 4.87
N PHE A 86 -3.36 9.48 3.64
CA PHE A 86 -4.63 9.65 2.95
C PHE A 86 -5.30 8.30 2.71
N ASP A 87 -4.54 7.39 2.13
CA ASP A 87 -4.88 6.00 1.89
C ASP A 87 -3.59 5.17 1.92
N LEU A 88 -3.73 3.89 1.61
CA LEU A 88 -2.60 2.99 1.41
C LEU A 88 -2.16 2.98 -0.07
N GLY A 89 -2.45 4.05 -0.85
CA GLY A 89 -2.19 4.17 -2.27
C GLY A 89 -2.45 2.88 -3.05
N VAL A 90 -1.35 2.19 -3.40
CA VAL A 90 -1.38 0.79 -3.83
C VAL A 90 -1.61 -0.14 -2.62
N SER A 91 -2.78 -0.80 -2.57
CA SER A 91 -3.23 -1.60 -1.42
C SER A 91 -3.77 -2.97 -1.82
N GLU A 92 -4.12 -3.81 -0.84
CA GLU A 92 -4.76 -5.12 -1.08
C GLU A 92 -6.07 -5.05 -1.90
N ASN A 93 -6.71 -3.89 -1.93
CA ASN A 93 -7.93 -3.64 -2.71
C ASN A 93 -7.65 -2.88 -4.03
N SER A 94 -6.37 -2.63 -4.36
CA SER A 94 -5.98 -1.88 -5.56
C SER A 94 -4.71 -2.45 -6.20
N ARG A 95 -4.85 -3.00 -7.41
CA ARG A 95 -3.73 -3.57 -8.18
C ARG A 95 -2.83 -2.53 -8.87
N GLY A 96 -3.22 -1.26 -8.89
CA GLY A 96 -2.41 -0.19 -9.49
C GLY A 96 -3.09 1.19 -9.51
N GLN A 97 -2.26 2.22 -9.57
CA GLN A 97 -2.63 3.61 -9.88
C GLN A 97 -1.72 4.03 -11.05
N SER A 98 -2.29 4.62 -12.12
CA SER A 98 -1.66 5.09 -13.37
C SER A 98 -0.34 4.43 -13.80
N GLY A 99 -0.38 3.46 -14.73
CA GLY A 99 0.83 2.94 -15.39
C GLY A 99 1.04 1.42 -15.40
N GLY A 100 0.10 0.64 -14.85
CA GLY A 100 0.09 -0.83 -14.95
C GLY A 100 -0.23 -1.52 -13.62
N SER A 101 -0.34 -2.85 -13.65
CA SER A 101 -0.50 -3.69 -12.45
C SER A 101 0.80 -3.68 -11.63
N GLY A 102 0.98 -2.64 -10.80
CA GLY A 102 2.12 -2.50 -9.90
C GLY A 102 2.00 -3.38 -8.66
N ASN A 103 0.79 -3.73 -8.22
CA ASN A 103 0.60 -4.51 -6.99
C ASN A 103 0.25 -5.96 -7.26
N ILE A 104 1.12 -6.68 -7.97
CA ILE A 104 0.82 -8.06 -8.34
C ILE A 104 0.82 -9.02 -7.14
N THR A 105 1.37 -8.61 -5.99
CA THR A 105 1.42 -9.35 -4.73
C THR A 105 0.55 -8.77 -3.61
N TYR A 106 -0.36 -7.84 -3.94
CA TYR A 106 -1.37 -7.28 -3.02
C TYR A 106 -0.80 -6.72 -1.70
N GLY A 107 0.33 -6.03 -1.76
CA GLY A 107 0.91 -5.33 -0.60
C GLY A 107 0.31 -3.95 -0.37
N ASN A 108 0.62 -3.36 0.79
CA ASN A 108 0.19 -2.02 1.15
C ASN A 108 1.37 -1.05 1.08
N SER A 109 1.12 0.18 0.62
CA SER A 109 2.12 1.27 0.55
C SER A 109 1.59 2.49 1.29
N VAL A 110 2.44 3.28 1.94
CA VAL A 110 1.95 4.49 2.61
C VAL A 110 1.88 5.65 1.62
N ASN A 111 0.73 6.35 1.56
CA ASN A 111 0.55 7.52 0.70
C ASN A 111 0.28 8.77 1.55
N LEU A 112 1.34 9.53 1.85
CA LEU A 112 1.21 10.79 2.56
C LEU A 112 0.62 11.88 1.65
N ARG A 113 -0.39 12.58 2.17
CA ARG A 113 -1.05 13.74 1.54
C ARG A 113 -1.63 13.47 0.14
N GLY A 114 -1.79 12.20 -0.24
CA GLY A 114 -2.32 11.81 -1.54
C GLY A 114 -1.41 12.16 -2.73
N ILE A 115 -0.11 12.41 -2.49
CA ILE A 115 0.87 12.83 -3.51
C ILE A 115 1.29 11.64 -4.40
N GLY A 116 1.25 10.41 -3.86
CA GLY A 116 1.49 9.20 -4.61
C GLY A 116 2.17 8.10 -3.77
N PRO A 117 1.92 6.82 -4.06
CA PRO A 117 2.38 5.68 -3.26
C PRO A 117 3.90 5.46 -3.25
N TYR A 118 4.64 6.02 -4.23
CA TYR A 118 6.10 5.92 -4.32
C TYR A 118 6.80 7.23 -3.91
N ALA A 119 6.04 8.24 -3.50
CA ALA A 119 6.56 9.52 -3.04
C ALA A 119 6.76 9.56 -1.51
N THR A 120 6.49 8.46 -0.80
CA THR A 120 6.71 8.34 0.65
C THR A 120 7.78 7.27 0.90
N LEU A 121 8.81 7.63 1.66
CA LEU A 121 9.88 6.70 2.04
C LEU A 121 9.50 5.97 3.34
N VAL A 122 9.52 4.64 3.31
CA VAL A 122 9.36 3.81 4.51
C VAL A 122 10.72 3.24 4.91
N MET A 123 11.08 3.36 6.19
CA MET A 123 12.35 2.88 6.74
C MET A 123 12.13 2.14 8.06
N ILE A 124 13.17 1.43 8.50
CA ILE A 124 13.23 0.79 9.81
C ILE A 124 14.45 1.36 10.53
N ASP A 125 14.23 1.86 11.74
CA ASP A 125 15.26 2.47 12.60
C ASP A 125 16.16 3.52 11.90
N GLY A 126 15.57 4.30 10.98
CA GLY A 126 16.26 5.38 10.29
C GLY A 126 17.17 4.96 9.14
N HIS A 127 17.18 3.67 8.78
CA HIS A 127 17.94 3.16 7.63
C HIS A 127 17.04 2.47 6.60
N ARG A 128 17.49 2.47 5.34
CA ARG A 128 16.76 1.79 4.25
C ARG A 128 16.75 0.28 4.46
N VAL A 129 15.66 -0.33 4.01
CA VAL A 129 15.53 -1.78 3.98
C VAL A 129 15.15 -2.29 2.60
N THR A 130 15.38 -3.58 2.38
CA THR A 130 15.10 -4.25 1.11
C THR A 130 13.61 -4.14 0.79
N ASN A 131 13.32 -3.95 -0.49
CA ASN A 131 11.95 -3.81 -1.00
C ASN A 131 11.78 -4.62 -2.29
N ASN A 132 10.55 -4.69 -2.78
CA ASN A 132 10.23 -5.37 -4.04
C ASN A 132 10.36 -4.46 -5.28
N SER A 133 11.34 -3.55 -5.27
CA SER A 133 11.55 -2.49 -6.27
C SER A 133 10.41 -1.47 -6.37
N ARG A 134 9.51 -1.42 -5.39
CA ARG A 134 8.38 -0.48 -5.35
C ARG A 134 8.31 0.26 -4.01
N SER A 135 7.72 -0.36 -3.00
CA SER A 135 7.59 0.20 -1.65
C SER A 135 7.68 -0.93 -0.61
N ILE A 136 7.88 -0.56 0.65
CA ILE A 136 7.89 -1.50 1.78
C ILE A 136 6.48 -1.51 2.38
N ASP A 137 5.97 -2.72 2.57
CA ASP A 137 4.77 -2.92 3.37
C ASP A 137 5.12 -2.73 4.84
N PRO A 138 4.46 -1.82 5.59
CA PRO A 138 4.78 -1.60 7.01
C PRO A 138 4.66 -2.87 7.86
N SER A 139 3.85 -3.84 7.43
CA SER A 139 3.59 -5.09 8.15
C SER A 139 4.69 -6.14 7.99
N VAL A 140 5.88 -5.74 7.50
CA VAL A 140 7.10 -6.56 7.57
C VAL A 140 7.62 -6.74 9.00
N LEU A 141 7.23 -5.86 9.93
CA LEU A 141 7.50 -6.02 11.35
C LEU A 141 6.23 -6.52 12.08
N PRO A 142 6.36 -7.48 13.01
CA PRO A 142 5.25 -7.87 13.88
C PRO A 142 4.88 -6.71 14.82
N SER A 143 3.61 -6.61 15.20
CA SER A 143 3.11 -5.52 16.06
C SER A 143 3.78 -5.51 17.45
N LEU A 144 4.08 -6.70 18.00
CA LEU A 144 4.84 -6.90 19.23
C LEU A 144 6.30 -6.44 19.13
N GLY A 145 6.83 -6.40 17.91
CA GLY A 145 8.18 -6.02 17.54
C GLY A 145 8.41 -4.53 17.33
N VAL A 146 7.34 -3.71 17.32
CA VAL A 146 7.39 -2.28 17.04
C VAL A 146 7.20 -1.49 18.34
N GLU A 147 8.12 -0.56 18.62
CA GLU A 147 8.00 0.39 19.72
C GLU A 147 7.04 1.53 19.34
N ARG A 148 7.27 2.12 18.17
CA ARG A 148 6.47 3.23 17.65
C ARG A 148 6.62 3.36 16.14
N VAL A 149 5.68 4.07 15.53
CA VAL A 149 5.81 4.57 14.15
C VAL A 149 5.95 6.09 14.19
N GLU A 150 6.91 6.62 13.43
CA GLU A 150 7.12 8.06 13.28
C GLU A 150 6.81 8.49 11.85
N VAL A 151 6.05 9.57 11.70
CA VAL A 151 5.68 10.16 10.40
C VAL A 151 6.16 11.60 10.34
N VAL A 152 7.04 11.88 9.38
CA VAL A 152 7.49 13.23 9.04
C VAL A 152 6.88 13.58 7.69
N ALA A 153 5.78 14.33 7.72
CA ALA A 153 5.09 14.80 6.51
C ALA A 153 5.75 16.08 5.97
N ASP A 154 7.01 15.99 5.58
CA ASP A 154 7.76 17.08 4.94
C ASP A 154 8.77 16.52 3.94
N GLY A 155 9.14 17.30 2.93
CA GLY A 155 10.19 16.91 1.98
C GLY A 155 11.49 16.65 2.72
N ALA A 156 12.00 15.42 2.65
CA ALA A 156 13.11 14.98 3.50
C ALA A 156 14.26 14.31 2.72
N SER A 157 14.35 14.51 1.41
CA SER A 157 15.45 13.95 0.62
C SER A 157 16.83 14.48 1.01
N ALA A 158 16.92 15.70 1.55
CA ALA A 158 18.19 16.22 2.10
C ALA A 158 18.71 15.38 3.29
N ILE A 159 17.83 14.63 3.97
CA ILE A 159 18.15 13.81 5.14
C ILE A 159 18.24 12.31 4.78
N TYR A 160 17.35 11.85 3.89
CA TYR A 160 17.14 10.41 3.63
C TYR A 160 17.22 9.97 2.15
N GLY A 161 17.48 10.89 1.23
CA GLY A 161 17.63 10.61 -0.21
C GLY A 161 16.31 10.42 -0.96
N SER A 162 16.30 9.54 -1.97
CA SER A 162 15.17 9.33 -2.88
C SER A 162 13.87 8.95 -2.17
N ASP A 163 12.73 9.16 -2.81
CA ASP A 163 11.40 8.68 -2.39
C ASP A 163 10.81 9.44 -1.19
N ALA A 164 11.56 10.34 -0.57
CA ALA A 164 11.12 11.20 0.54
C ALA A 164 10.51 12.53 0.04
N VAL A 165 9.64 12.46 -0.98
CA VAL A 165 9.01 13.64 -1.59
C VAL A 165 7.85 14.16 -0.75
N ALA A 166 6.91 13.28 -0.41
CA ALA A 166 5.76 13.56 0.44
C ALA A 166 6.11 13.47 1.94
N GLY A 167 7.15 12.70 2.28
CA GLY A 167 7.58 12.50 3.65
C GLY A 167 8.23 11.15 3.90
N VAL A 168 8.41 10.85 5.19
CA VAL A 168 9.05 9.64 5.70
C VAL A 168 8.17 8.99 6.76
N VAL A 169 8.07 7.66 6.69
CA VAL A 169 7.50 6.82 7.74
C VAL A 169 8.61 5.92 8.27
N ASN A 170 8.97 6.08 9.54
CA ASN A 170 10.00 5.27 10.17
C ASN A 170 9.36 4.32 11.19
N LEU A 171 9.63 3.02 11.03
CA LEU A 171 9.23 1.99 11.98
C LEU A 171 10.35 1.80 12.99
N ILE A 172 10.09 2.05 14.26
CA ILE A 172 11.09 1.91 15.32
C ILE A 172 10.93 0.54 15.98
N PRO A 173 11.92 -0.37 15.87
CA PRO A 173 11.89 -1.66 16.55
C PRO A 173 11.89 -1.52 18.08
N ARG A 174 11.23 -2.47 18.75
CA ARG A 174 11.21 -2.58 20.21
C ARG A 174 12.53 -3.13 20.74
N ARG A 175 13.06 -2.47 21.78
CA ARG A 175 14.36 -2.79 22.42
C ARG A 175 14.27 -2.94 23.94
N SER A 176 13.12 -2.65 24.55
CA SER A 176 12.92 -2.49 26.00
C SER A 176 12.30 -3.71 26.70
N LEU A 177 12.06 -4.82 25.98
CA LEU A 177 11.40 -5.99 26.55
C LEU A 177 12.38 -6.79 27.43
N ASP A 178 12.03 -6.98 28.72
CA ASP A 178 12.69 -7.92 29.63
C ASP A 178 11.68 -8.95 30.15
N GLY A 179 11.79 -10.18 29.64
CA GLY A 179 10.83 -11.27 29.85
C GLY A 179 10.16 -11.73 28.56
N GLY A 180 8.93 -12.19 28.67
CA GLY A 180 8.15 -12.69 27.54
C GLY A 180 6.80 -11.99 27.39
N GLU A 181 6.24 -12.06 26.19
CA GLU A 181 4.89 -11.59 25.92
C GLU A 181 4.24 -12.50 24.88
N VAL A 182 3.01 -12.93 25.10
CA VAL A 182 2.20 -13.61 24.09
C VAL A 182 0.91 -12.86 23.87
N PHE A 183 0.42 -12.92 22.63
CA PHE A 183 -0.79 -12.24 22.20
C PHE A 183 -1.61 -13.16 21.30
N ALA A 184 -2.91 -13.17 21.47
CA ALA A 184 -3.85 -13.81 20.56
C ALA A 184 -5.06 -12.88 20.33
N ARG A 185 -5.53 -12.81 19.09
CA ARG A 185 -6.72 -12.06 18.71
C ARG A 185 -7.54 -12.83 17.68
N ALA A 186 -8.86 -12.78 17.81
CA ALA A 186 -9.80 -13.32 16.83
C ALA A 186 -10.90 -12.28 16.56
N GLY A 187 -11.26 -12.10 15.29
CA GLY A 187 -12.29 -11.18 14.86
C GLY A 187 -13.20 -11.73 13.78
N ILE A 188 -14.46 -11.30 13.79
CA ILE A 188 -15.50 -11.72 12.86
C ILE A 188 -16.33 -10.52 12.40
N GLY A 189 -16.55 -10.41 11.09
CA GLY A 189 -17.47 -9.44 10.52
C GLY A 189 -18.90 -9.70 11.00
N GLY A 190 -19.71 -8.66 11.20
CA GLY A 190 -21.08 -8.76 11.71
C GLY A 190 -22.02 -9.60 10.83
N ARG A 191 -21.62 -9.90 9.59
CA ARG A 191 -22.33 -10.79 8.66
C ARG A 191 -21.79 -12.23 8.64
N GLY A 192 -20.73 -12.53 9.40
CA GLY A 192 -20.08 -13.84 9.46
C GLY A 192 -19.25 -14.22 8.22
N ASP A 193 -19.11 -13.32 7.26
CA ASP A 193 -18.51 -13.55 5.94
C ASP A 193 -17.04 -13.11 5.83
N PHE A 194 -16.48 -12.60 6.92
CA PHE A 194 -15.10 -12.15 7.02
C PHE A 194 -14.54 -12.47 8.40
N HIS A 195 -13.31 -12.99 8.47
CA HIS A 195 -12.66 -13.40 9.71
C HIS A 195 -11.18 -13.05 9.73
N GLU A 196 -10.67 -12.67 10.90
CA GLU A 196 -9.27 -12.30 11.12
C GLU A 196 -8.73 -12.97 12.39
N TYR A 197 -7.51 -13.48 12.34
CA TYR A 197 -6.81 -14.09 13.47
C TYR A 197 -5.39 -13.55 13.55
N SER A 198 -4.88 -13.29 14.77
CA SER A 198 -3.47 -13.01 15.02
C SER A 198 -2.99 -13.80 16.24
N LEU A 199 -1.79 -14.36 16.14
CA LEU A 199 -1.08 -15.02 17.22
C LEU A 199 0.36 -14.54 17.21
N GLY A 200 0.84 -14.01 18.33
CA GLY A 200 2.20 -13.49 18.44
C GLY A 200 2.88 -13.86 19.74
N ALA A 201 4.21 -13.88 19.70
CA ALA A 201 5.05 -14.04 20.87
C ALA A 201 6.29 -13.15 20.75
N ALA A 202 6.74 -12.60 21.86
CA ALA A 202 7.96 -11.84 21.97
C ALA A 202 8.75 -12.28 23.20
N LEU A 203 10.07 -12.32 23.09
CA LEU A 203 10.99 -12.61 24.17
C LEU A 203 12.12 -11.58 24.12
N GLY A 204 12.49 -11.04 25.28
CA GLY A 204 13.60 -10.11 25.37
C GLY A 204 14.32 -10.21 26.71
N LYS A 205 15.56 -9.72 26.72
CA LYS A 205 16.37 -9.60 27.92
C LYS A 205 17.12 -8.28 27.87
N VAL A 206 16.96 -7.49 28.91
CA VAL A 206 17.81 -6.32 29.18
C VAL A 206 18.80 -6.70 30.27
N PHE A 207 20.06 -6.33 30.09
CA PHE A 207 21.15 -6.57 31.04
C PHE A 207 22.08 -5.35 31.09
N GLU A 208 22.99 -5.28 32.05
CA GLU A 208 23.77 -4.06 32.36
C GLU A 208 24.44 -3.41 31.14
N ARG A 209 24.88 -4.22 30.18
CA ARG A 209 25.65 -3.77 29.01
C ARG A 209 24.91 -3.97 27.68
N GLY A 210 23.61 -4.21 27.68
CA GLY A 210 22.93 -4.48 26.42
C GLY A 210 21.50 -4.98 26.51
N GLN A 211 20.97 -5.31 25.33
CA GLN A 211 19.65 -5.90 25.18
C GLN A 211 19.63 -6.86 23.99
N ILE A 212 18.76 -7.86 24.06
CA ILE A 212 18.36 -8.66 22.90
C ILE A 212 16.86 -8.89 22.96
N MET A 213 16.20 -8.83 21.81
CA MET A 213 14.77 -9.03 21.69
C MET A 213 14.44 -9.72 20.38
N VAL A 214 13.48 -10.64 20.42
CA VAL A 214 12.88 -11.28 19.23
C VAL A 214 11.36 -11.26 19.37
N ALA A 215 10.66 -10.95 18.30
CA ALA A 215 9.22 -11.11 18.22
C ALA A 215 8.81 -11.82 16.93
N TYR A 216 7.74 -12.60 17.02
CA TYR A 216 7.08 -13.30 15.92
C TYR A 216 5.59 -13.04 15.97
N GLU A 217 4.96 -12.91 14.80
CA GLU A 217 3.52 -12.82 14.66
C GLU A 217 3.03 -13.56 13.40
N HIS A 218 1.97 -14.33 13.55
CA HIS A 218 1.19 -14.92 12.48
C HIS A 218 -0.17 -14.22 12.38
N VAL A 219 -0.55 -13.75 11.20
CA VAL A 219 -1.86 -13.13 10.94
C VAL A 219 -2.55 -13.82 9.77
N GLU A 220 -3.82 -14.20 9.93
CA GLU A 220 -4.67 -14.69 8.84
C GLU A 220 -5.90 -13.80 8.68
N ARG A 221 -6.18 -13.37 7.45
CA ARG A 221 -7.38 -12.62 7.07
C ARG A 221 -8.06 -13.35 5.93
N SER A 222 -9.36 -13.62 6.07
CA SER A 222 -10.14 -14.26 5.02
C SER A 222 -10.25 -13.38 3.78
N ASN A 223 -10.68 -13.96 2.67
CA ASN A 223 -11.15 -13.14 1.56
C ASN A 223 -12.47 -12.45 1.93
N LEU A 224 -12.79 -11.39 1.20
CA LEU A 224 -14.10 -10.76 1.21
C LEU A 224 -14.74 -10.92 -0.16
N SER A 225 -15.71 -11.83 -0.30
CA SER A 225 -16.42 -12.01 -1.57
C SER A 225 -17.27 -10.78 -1.90
N GLY A 226 -17.21 -10.33 -3.15
CA GLY A 226 -18.10 -9.31 -3.68
C GLY A 226 -19.56 -9.73 -3.67
N ASP A 227 -19.85 -11.03 -3.83
CA ASP A 227 -21.22 -11.56 -3.82
C ASP A 227 -21.92 -11.34 -2.47
N ASN A 228 -21.14 -11.15 -1.39
CA ASN A 228 -21.68 -10.85 -0.05
C ASN A 228 -21.97 -9.35 0.16
N ARG A 229 -21.71 -8.50 -0.83
CA ARG A 229 -21.98 -7.05 -0.80
C ARG A 229 -23.04 -6.68 -1.81
N SER A 230 -24.21 -6.28 -1.32
CA SER A 230 -25.34 -5.87 -2.17
C SER A 230 -25.03 -4.72 -3.12
N PHE A 231 -24.08 -3.84 -2.77
CA PHE A 231 -23.66 -2.72 -3.62
C PHE A 231 -22.68 -3.15 -4.73
N PHE A 232 -22.05 -4.32 -4.62
CA PHE A 232 -21.09 -4.81 -5.61
C PHE A 232 -21.80 -5.59 -6.72
N THR A 233 -22.53 -4.84 -7.55
CA THR A 233 -23.28 -5.36 -8.71
C THR A 233 -23.15 -4.40 -9.88
N ASN A 234 -23.23 -4.92 -11.10
CA ASN A 234 -23.31 -4.09 -12.29
C ASN A 234 -24.72 -3.47 -12.41
N ASN A 235 -25.77 -4.06 -11.82
CA ASN A 235 -27.09 -3.44 -11.79
C ASN A 235 -27.22 -2.43 -10.64
N GLN A 236 -26.89 -1.17 -10.90
CA GLN A 236 -26.93 -0.14 -9.85
C GLN A 236 -28.24 0.66 -9.83
N THR A 237 -29.23 0.27 -10.64
CA THR A 237 -30.57 0.90 -10.65
C THR A 237 -31.27 0.87 -9.28
N PRO A 238 -31.14 -0.16 -8.42
CA PRO A 238 -31.73 -0.15 -7.08
C PRO A 238 -31.14 0.93 -6.14
N PHE A 239 -29.98 1.48 -6.49
CA PHE A 239 -29.29 2.53 -5.74
C PHE A 239 -29.41 3.92 -6.41
N GLY A 240 -30.23 4.04 -7.46
CA GLY A 240 -30.37 5.27 -8.25
C GLY A 240 -29.24 5.51 -9.26
N GLY A 241 -28.43 4.50 -9.56
CA GLY A 241 -27.38 4.54 -10.58
C GLY A 241 -27.78 3.96 -11.93
N ALA A 242 -26.77 3.79 -12.78
CA ALA A 242 -26.94 3.20 -14.11
C ALA A 242 -26.97 1.66 -14.07
N ASP A 243 -27.51 1.06 -15.14
CA ASP A 243 -27.41 -0.37 -15.39
C ASP A 243 -26.12 -0.66 -16.18
N TYR A 244 -25.08 -1.11 -15.48
CA TYR A 244 -23.79 -1.49 -16.07
C TYR A 244 -23.71 -2.97 -16.43
N ARG A 245 -24.81 -3.74 -16.33
CA ARG A 245 -24.78 -5.17 -16.67
C ARG A 245 -24.39 -5.34 -18.13
N ILE A 246 -23.50 -6.28 -18.37
CA ILE A 246 -22.94 -6.52 -19.71
C ILE A 246 -23.77 -7.58 -20.46
N ALA A 247 -23.60 -7.62 -21.78
CA ALA A 247 -24.21 -8.62 -22.64
C ALA A 247 -23.48 -9.97 -22.65
N ARG A 248 -22.27 -10.07 -22.07
CA ARG A 248 -21.53 -11.35 -22.06
C ARG A 248 -22.03 -12.22 -20.92
N CYS A 249 -22.92 -13.12 -21.30
CA CYS A 249 -23.74 -13.90 -20.39
C CYS A 249 -23.58 -15.40 -20.62
N ALA A 250 -24.12 -16.19 -19.68
CA ALA A 250 -24.28 -17.62 -19.84
C ALA A 250 -25.69 -18.03 -19.35
N PRO A 251 -26.64 -18.32 -20.26
CA PRO A 251 -26.49 -18.32 -21.72
C PRO A 251 -26.23 -16.94 -22.33
N GLY A 252 -25.46 -16.90 -23.42
CA GLY A 252 -24.97 -15.67 -24.06
C GLY A 252 -25.98 -14.98 -24.98
N ASN A 253 -25.47 -14.08 -25.82
CA ASN A 253 -26.24 -13.38 -26.84
C ASN A 253 -25.60 -13.55 -28.22
N ILE A 254 -26.39 -13.94 -29.22
CA ILE A 254 -25.97 -13.97 -30.62
C ILE A 254 -26.12 -12.57 -31.20
N ASN A 255 -25.13 -12.07 -31.93
CA ASN A 255 -25.20 -10.85 -32.71
C ASN A 255 -24.92 -11.17 -34.18
N ALA A 256 -26.00 -11.23 -34.96
CA ALA A 256 -26.01 -11.60 -36.37
C ALA A 256 -26.39 -10.38 -37.22
N ASN A 257 -25.40 -9.80 -37.92
CA ASN A 257 -25.53 -8.58 -38.73
C ASN A 257 -26.18 -7.40 -37.97
N GLY A 258 -25.80 -7.19 -36.70
CA GLY A 258 -26.32 -6.10 -35.88
C GLY A 258 -27.64 -6.40 -35.18
N THR A 259 -28.31 -7.52 -35.48
CA THR A 259 -29.49 -7.98 -34.73
C THR A 259 -29.07 -8.91 -33.60
N THR A 260 -29.51 -8.61 -32.37
CA THR A 260 -29.22 -9.43 -31.19
C THR A 260 -30.32 -10.47 -30.93
N TYR A 261 -29.93 -11.63 -30.42
CA TYR A 261 -30.82 -12.69 -29.97
C TYR A 261 -30.33 -13.23 -28.63
N ALA A 262 -31.16 -13.15 -27.60
CA ALA A 262 -30.89 -13.79 -26.32
C ALA A 262 -31.00 -15.31 -26.45
N ILE A 263 -29.98 -16.04 -26.00
CA ILE A 263 -30.07 -17.50 -25.91
C ILE A 263 -30.98 -17.85 -24.73
N PRO A 264 -32.03 -18.68 -24.92
CA PRO A 264 -32.90 -19.10 -23.82
C PRO A 264 -32.15 -19.84 -22.71
N ALA A 265 -32.68 -19.78 -21.48
CA ALA A 265 -32.10 -20.48 -20.32
C ALA A 265 -31.91 -22.00 -20.55
N ALA A 266 -32.81 -22.62 -21.33
CA ALA A 266 -32.74 -24.03 -21.71
C ALA A 266 -31.70 -24.34 -22.82
N GLY A 267 -31.01 -23.33 -23.34
CA GLY A 267 -30.12 -23.44 -24.49
C GLY A 267 -30.85 -23.46 -25.83
N VAL A 268 -30.08 -23.55 -26.93
CA VAL A 268 -30.63 -23.59 -28.30
C VAL A 268 -29.83 -24.53 -29.21
N THR A 269 -30.53 -25.21 -30.11
CA THR A 269 -29.96 -25.99 -31.21
C THR A 269 -30.46 -25.44 -32.54
N GLN A 270 -29.91 -25.91 -33.67
CA GLN A 270 -30.46 -25.55 -34.97
C GLN A 270 -31.94 -25.94 -35.11
N ALA A 271 -32.35 -27.07 -34.55
CA ALA A 271 -33.75 -27.52 -34.58
C ALA A 271 -34.69 -26.60 -33.77
N THR A 272 -34.17 -25.93 -32.74
CA THR A 272 -34.92 -25.02 -31.88
C THR A 272 -34.62 -23.55 -32.14
N ALA A 273 -33.96 -23.22 -33.26
CA ALA A 273 -33.57 -21.85 -33.61
C ALA A 273 -34.76 -20.88 -33.71
N GLY A 274 -35.97 -21.39 -33.95
CA GLY A 274 -37.21 -20.60 -33.92
C GLY A 274 -37.56 -19.99 -32.56
N ALA A 275 -36.93 -20.44 -31.47
CA ALA A 275 -37.08 -19.83 -30.15
C ALA A 275 -36.27 -18.53 -29.98
N LEU A 276 -35.38 -18.20 -30.92
CA LEU A 276 -34.60 -16.97 -30.90
C LEU A 276 -35.47 -15.78 -31.32
N VAL A 277 -35.65 -14.84 -30.40
CA VAL A 277 -36.44 -13.62 -30.63
C VAL A 277 -35.50 -12.47 -30.99
N ALA A 278 -35.71 -11.85 -32.16
CA ALA A 278 -34.91 -10.72 -32.62
C ALA A 278 -35.02 -9.51 -31.68
N GLY A 279 -33.91 -8.81 -31.46
CA GLY A 279 -33.83 -7.62 -30.61
C GLY A 279 -33.80 -7.91 -29.11
N THR A 280 -33.76 -9.19 -28.70
CA THR A 280 -33.64 -9.56 -27.28
C THR A 280 -32.19 -9.61 -26.81
N LEU A 281 -31.98 -9.42 -25.51
CA LEU A 281 -30.65 -9.39 -24.88
C LEU A 281 -30.67 -9.91 -23.44
N ASN A 282 -29.86 -10.93 -23.15
CA ASN A 282 -29.47 -11.32 -21.80
C ASN A 282 -28.47 -10.31 -21.23
N LYS A 283 -28.68 -9.87 -19.98
CA LYS A 283 -27.78 -8.98 -19.24
C LYS A 283 -27.34 -9.61 -17.93
N CYS A 284 -26.05 -9.54 -17.61
CA CYS A 284 -25.45 -10.22 -16.47
C CYS A 284 -24.46 -9.33 -15.71
N ASP A 285 -24.27 -9.66 -14.43
CA ASP A 285 -23.12 -9.17 -13.65
C ASP A 285 -21.86 -9.91 -14.11
N GLU A 286 -20.79 -9.17 -14.39
CA GLU A 286 -19.57 -9.73 -14.98
C GLU A 286 -18.57 -10.20 -13.92
N LEU A 287 -18.67 -9.66 -12.70
CA LEU A 287 -17.74 -9.90 -11.59
C LEU A 287 -18.33 -10.79 -10.48
N THR A 288 -19.39 -11.55 -10.77
CA THR A 288 -19.87 -12.61 -9.87
C THR A 288 -18.71 -13.55 -9.51
N ASN A 289 -18.64 -14.01 -8.27
CA ASN A 289 -17.57 -14.84 -7.69
C ASN A 289 -16.21 -14.12 -7.48
N GLN A 290 -16.11 -12.82 -7.76
CA GLN A 290 -14.88 -12.06 -7.51
C GLN A 290 -14.74 -11.67 -6.04
N ASP A 291 -13.52 -11.78 -5.51
CA ASP A 291 -13.17 -11.20 -4.21
C ASP A 291 -12.94 -9.68 -4.31
N LEU A 292 -13.57 -8.94 -3.40
CA LEU A 292 -13.28 -7.53 -3.12
C LEU A 292 -11.93 -7.36 -2.43
N ALA A 293 -11.64 -8.21 -1.44
CA ALA A 293 -10.36 -8.28 -0.75
C ALA A 293 -9.82 -9.72 -0.80
N PRO A 294 -8.53 -9.93 -1.11
CA PRO A 294 -7.93 -11.27 -1.15
C PRO A 294 -7.83 -11.87 0.26
N ARG A 295 -7.80 -13.20 0.33
CA ARG A 295 -7.33 -13.89 1.54
C ARG A 295 -5.84 -13.63 1.68
N GLN A 296 -5.38 -13.31 2.89
CA GLN A 296 -3.96 -13.06 3.17
C GLN A 296 -3.51 -13.78 4.44
N LYS A 297 -2.26 -14.27 4.43
CA LYS A 297 -1.56 -14.81 5.59
C LYS A 297 -0.22 -14.10 5.72
N TYR A 298 0.14 -13.66 6.92
CA TYR A 298 1.39 -12.99 7.24
C TYR A 298 2.14 -13.80 8.29
N ASP A 299 3.42 -13.99 8.07
CA ASP A 299 4.37 -14.46 9.07
C ASP A 299 5.50 -13.43 9.14
N SER A 300 5.63 -12.75 10.28
CA SER A 300 6.68 -11.74 10.47
C SER A 300 7.47 -12.02 11.74
N VAL A 301 8.79 -11.83 11.64
CA VAL A 301 9.75 -11.94 12.74
C VAL A 301 10.60 -10.68 12.71
N ASN A 302 10.87 -10.09 13.87
CA ASN A 302 11.98 -9.15 13.99
C ASN A 302 12.83 -9.47 15.20
N SER A 303 14.09 -9.05 15.13
CA SER A 303 15.07 -9.24 16.19
C SER A 303 15.95 -8.00 16.30
N THR A 304 16.22 -7.58 17.52
CA THR A 304 17.13 -6.47 17.80
C THR A 304 18.16 -6.91 18.82
N GLY A 305 19.37 -6.37 18.73
CA GLY A 305 20.41 -6.63 19.72
C GLY A 305 21.37 -5.46 19.84
N ARG A 306 21.84 -5.22 21.06
CA ARG A 306 22.87 -4.23 21.37
C ARG A 306 23.76 -4.75 22.49
N TYR A 307 25.07 -4.54 22.36
CA TYR A 307 26.04 -4.83 23.39
C TYR A 307 27.10 -3.74 23.46
N ASP A 308 27.31 -3.17 24.65
CA ASP A 308 28.34 -2.18 24.94
C ASP A 308 29.64 -2.91 25.28
N LEU A 309 30.54 -3.01 24.31
CA LEU A 309 31.87 -3.64 24.45
C LEU A 309 32.75 -2.87 25.44
N THR A 310 32.61 -1.55 25.47
CA THR A 310 33.23 -0.61 26.42
C THR A 310 32.27 0.58 26.61
N ASP A 311 32.62 1.54 27.47
CA ASP A 311 31.82 2.77 27.66
C ASP A 311 31.77 3.68 26.42
N TRP A 312 32.73 3.49 25.51
CA TRP A 312 32.87 4.24 24.27
C TRP A 312 32.55 3.43 23.02
N LEU A 313 32.44 2.10 23.08
CA LEU A 313 32.22 1.24 21.91
C LEU A 313 31.02 0.31 22.11
N SER A 314 30.10 0.34 21.15
CA SER A 314 28.91 -0.51 21.13
C SER A 314 28.78 -1.22 19.78
N VAL A 315 28.28 -2.45 19.81
CA VAL A 315 27.81 -3.17 18.63
C VAL A 315 26.31 -3.36 18.74
N PHE A 316 25.62 -3.35 17.60
CA PHE A 316 24.19 -3.59 17.55
C PHE A 316 23.81 -4.25 16.23
N TYR A 317 22.59 -4.79 16.17
CA TYR A 317 21.98 -5.20 14.92
C TYR A 317 20.46 -5.05 15.00
N ASP A 318 19.86 -4.85 13.83
CA ASP A 318 18.43 -4.97 13.62
C ASP A 318 18.18 -5.95 12.48
N GLY A 319 17.18 -6.82 12.64
CA GLY A 319 16.84 -7.81 11.62
C GLY A 319 15.36 -8.08 11.56
N PHE A 320 14.88 -8.43 10.37
CA PHE A 320 13.51 -8.90 10.18
C PHE A 320 13.41 -9.95 9.08
N TYR A 321 12.35 -10.75 9.16
CA TYR A 321 11.85 -11.64 8.13
C TYR A 321 10.34 -11.44 8.03
N SER A 322 9.81 -11.42 6.81
CA SER A 322 8.38 -11.35 6.58
C SER A 322 8.01 -12.14 5.33
N LYS A 323 6.93 -12.92 5.43
CA LYS A 323 6.27 -13.55 4.28
C LYS A 323 4.79 -13.28 4.33
N ARG A 324 4.24 -12.79 3.22
CA ARG A 324 2.80 -12.66 3.00
C ARG A 324 2.35 -13.52 1.84
N ASP A 325 1.49 -14.49 2.09
CA ASP A 325 0.79 -15.24 1.04
C ASP A 325 -0.56 -14.58 0.73
N PHE A 326 -1.00 -14.63 -0.53
CA PHE A 326 -2.33 -14.18 -0.93
C PHE A 326 -3.03 -15.16 -1.88
N TYR A 327 -4.36 -15.16 -1.81
CA TYR A 327 -5.23 -15.82 -2.78
C TYR A 327 -6.43 -14.93 -3.06
N ARG A 328 -6.75 -14.76 -4.35
CA ARG A 328 -7.88 -13.96 -4.79
C ARG A 328 -8.66 -14.67 -5.88
N LYS A 329 -9.95 -14.86 -5.65
CA LYS A 329 -10.88 -15.28 -6.69
C LYS A 329 -11.09 -14.19 -7.73
N SER A 330 -11.03 -14.60 -8.99
CA SER A 330 -11.36 -13.74 -10.13
C SER A 330 -12.83 -13.92 -10.53
N GLY A 331 -13.41 -12.89 -11.15
CA GLY A 331 -14.64 -13.07 -11.91
C GLY A 331 -14.43 -14.07 -13.06
N PHE A 332 -15.52 -14.64 -13.55
CA PHE A 332 -15.46 -15.60 -14.65
C PHE A 332 -14.95 -14.96 -15.95
N THR A 333 -14.15 -15.72 -16.69
CA THR A 333 -13.68 -15.27 -18.01
C THR A 333 -14.89 -15.06 -18.92
N ASN A 334 -14.87 -13.96 -19.67
CA ASN A 334 -15.89 -13.65 -20.67
C ASN A 334 -15.24 -13.08 -21.93
N ALA A 335 -15.86 -13.29 -23.08
CA ALA A 335 -15.35 -12.82 -24.37
C ALA A 335 -16.48 -12.61 -25.36
N ARG A 336 -16.21 -11.79 -26.39
CA ARG A 336 -16.97 -11.85 -27.63
C ARG A 336 -16.27 -12.83 -28.56
N ILE A 337 -16.96 -13.90 -28.94
CA ILE A 337 -16.43 -14.97 -29.78
C ILE A 337 -17.06 -14.91 -31.17
N THR A 338 -16.31 -15.28 -32.20
CA THR A 338 -16.85 -15.40 -33.56
C THR A 338 -17.15 -16.87 -33.83
N VAL A 339 -18.41 -17.19 -34.13
CA VAL A 339 -18.84 -18.55 -34.46
C VAL A 339 -19.06 -18.66 -35.97
N PRO A 340 -18.20 -19.37 -36.71
CA PRO A 340 -18.40 -19.62 -38.13
C PRO A 340 -19.42 -20.74 -38.36
N GLN A 341 -20.04 -20.74 -39.54
CA GLN A 341 -20.97 -21.79 -39.97
C GLN A 341 -20.35 -23.19 -40.04
N THR A 342 -19.02 -23.29 -40.01
CA THR A 342 -18.30 -24.56 -39.95
C THR A 342 -18.39 -25.21 -38.58
N ASN A 343 -18.77 -24.48 -37.53
CA ASN A 343 -18.92 -25.03 -36.19
C ASN A 343 -19.96 -26.17 -36.18
N ALA A 344 -19.61 -27.31 -35.57
CA ALA A 344 -20.48 -28.48 -35.49
C ALA A 344 -21.85 -28.22 -34.83
N PHE A 345 -21.93 -27.18 -33.99
CA PHE A 345 -23.11 -26.81 -33.22
C PHE A 345 -23.81 -25.54 -33.75
N PHE A 346 -23.38 -24.99 -34.89
CA PHE A 346 -23.84 -23.70 -35.40
C PHE A 346 -25.37 -23.57 -35.43
N VAL A 347 -25.88 -22.49 -34.83
CA VAL A 347 -27.31 -22.15 -34.84
C VAL A 347 -27.54 -20.94 -35.72
N ARG A 348 -28.39 -21.06 -36.74
CA ARG A 348 -28.78 -20.00 -37.68
C ARG A 348 -30.11 -19.38 -37.24
N PRO A 349 -30.13 -18.13 -36.72
CA PRO A 349 -31.37 -17.41 -36.45
C PRO A 349 -32.22 -17.26 -37.71
N ALA A 350 -33.54 -17.18 -37.56
CA ALA A 350 -34.46 -16.98 -38.68
C ALA A 350 -34.08 -15.72 -39.48
N GLY A 351 -34.02 -15.84 -40.81
CA GLY A 351 -33.66 -14.74 -41.71
C GLY A 351 -32.17 -14.41 -41.81
N PHE A 352 -31.29 -15.05 -41.02
CA PHE A 352 -29.86 -14.81 -41.10
C PHE A 352 -29.17 -15.64 -42.20
N THR A 353 -28.61 -14.98 -43.21
CA THR A 353 -27.93 -15.61 -44.36
C THR A 353 -26.40 -15.59 -44.29
N GLY A 354 -25.80 -14.94 -43.28
CA GLY A 354 -24.34 -14.85 -43.16
C GLY A 354 -23.67 -16.18 -42.84
N THR A 355 -22.34 -16.20 -43.01
CA THR A 355 -21.47 -17.38 -42.83
C THR A 355 -20.80 -17.43 -41.46
N SER A 356 -20.92 -16.38 -40.65
CA SER A 356 -20.48 -16.32 -39.26
C SER A 356 -21.20 -15.19 -38.54
N TYR A 357 -21.24 -15.25 -37.21
CA TYR A 357 -21.70 -14.15 -36.37
C TYR A 357 -20.85 -14.07 -35.10
N THR A 358 -21.07 -13.04 -34.29
CA THR A 358 -20.43 -12.94 -32.98
C THR A 358 -21.39 -13.35 -31.87
N LEU A 359 -20.84 -13.84 -30.76
CA LEU A 359 -21.59 -14.23 -29.58
C LEU A 359 -20.92 -13.62 -28.34
N ASP A 360 -21.70 -12.89 -27.54
CA ASP A 360 -21.25 -12.36 -26.25
C ASP A 360 -21.41 -13.43 -25.17
N TYR A 361 -20.29 -14.01 -24.75
CA TYR A 361 -20.24 -15.25 -23.97
C TYR A 361 -19.51 -15.11 -22.64
N ASN A 362 -20.02 -15.78 -21.61
CA ASN A 362 -19.35 -15.96 -20.32
C ASN A 362 -19.07 -17.45 -20.09
N PHE A 363 -17.83 -17.78 -19.72
CA PHE A 363 -17.37 -19.16 -19.58
C PHE A 363 -17.69 -19.80 -18.23
N ARG A 364 -18.51 -19.18 -17.37
CA ARG A 364 -18.80 -19.64 -15.99
C ARG A 364 -19.26 -21.10 -15.87
N ASN A 365 -19.90 -21.63 -16.90
CA ASN A 365 -20.41 -23.01 -16.92
C ASN A 365 -19.45 -23.99 -17.61
N ASP A 366 -18.38 -23.51 -18.25
CA ASP A 366 -17.48 -24.32 -19.09
C ASP A 366 -16.06 -24.39 -18.55
N LEU A 367 -15.53 -23.30 -17.99
CA LEU A 367 -14.12 -23.18 -17.63
C LEU A 367 -13.96 -22.81 -16.14
N PRO A 368 -12.90 -23.30 -15.47
CA PRO A 368 -12.54 -22.84 -14.13
C PRO A 368 -12.14 -21.36 -14.15
N THR A 369 -12.11 -20.73 -12.96
CA THR A 369 -11.69 -19.35 -12.81
C THR A 369 -10.18 -19.20 -12.88
N ASN A 370 -9.72 -18.11 -13.50
CA ASN A 370 -8.31 -17.73 -13.58
C ASN A 370 -7.92 -16.92 -12.33
N ASP A 371 -7.93 -17.60 -11.19
CA ASP A 371 -7.67 -17.01 -9.87
C ASP A 371 -6.21 -16.56 -9.74
N SER A 372 -5.99 -15.51 -8.95
CA SER A 372 -4.64 -14.98 -8.68
C SER A 372 -4.14 -15.45 -7.32
N PHE A 373 -2.90 -15.92 -7.26
CA PHE A 373 -2.27 -16.38 -6.02
C PHE A 373 -0.77 -16.03 -6.01
N GLY A 374 -0.15 -16.08 -4.84
CA GLY A 374 1.28 -15.90 -4.73
C GLY A 374 1.70 -15.42 -3.37
N TYR A 375 2.90 -14.84 -3.29
CA TYR A 375 3.48 -14.36 -2.04
C TYR A 375 4.45 -13.19 -2.26
N ALA A 376 4.71 -12.45 -1.18
CA ALA A 376 5.83 -11.52 -1.07
C ALA A 376 6.67 -11.91 0.15
N GLU A 377 7.96 -12.13 -0.04
CA GLU A 377 8.90 -12.54 1.01
C GLU A 377 10.06 -11.55 1.07
N SER A 378 10.44 -11.12 2.26
CA SER A 378 11.56 -10.23 2.47
C SER A 378 12.26 -10.50 3.79
N TRP A 379 13.57 -10.30 3.82
CA TRP A 379 14.33 -10.29 5.06
C TRP A 379 15.55 -9.38 4.92
N GLN A 380 16.00 -8.84 6.05
CA GLN A 380 17.22 -8.08 6.13
C GLN A 380 17.85 -8.20 7.52
N ILE A 381 19.17 -8.11 7.56
CA ILE A 381 19.93 -7.86 8.78
C ILE A 381 20.82 -6.63 8.57
N THR A 382 20.90 -5.76 9.58
CA THR A 382 21.70 -4.54 9.59
C THR A 382 22.56 -4.50 10.86
N PRO A 383 23.72 -5.18 10.92
CA PRO A 383 24.70 -4.94 11.97
C PRO A 383 25.31 -3.55 11.88
N GLY A 384 25.67 -3.00 13.04
CA GLY A 384 26.38 -1.74 13.14
C GLY A 384 27.32 -1.67 14.34
N ILE A 385 28.24 -0.72 14.26
CA ILE A 385 29.20 -0.37 15.31
C ILE A 385 29.05 1.11 15.58
N LYS A 386 29.00 1.48 16.86
CA LYS A 386 28.92 2.86 17.33
C LYS A 386 30.07 3.14 18.28
N ALA A 387 30.80 4.21 18.04
CA ALA A 387 31.93 4.65 18.85
C ALA A 387 31.77 6.11 19.29
N LYS A 388 31.81 6.35 20.60
CA LYS A 388 31.98 7.68 21.19
C LYS A 388 33.44 8.09 21.03
N LEU A 389 33.64 9.31 20.57
CA LEU A 389 34.94 9.95 20.38
C LEU A 389 35.10 11.09 21.41
N PRO A 390 36.32 11.62 21.60
CA PRO A 390 36.54 12.81 22.43
C PRO A 390 35.67 14.00 22.01
N HIS A 391 35.45 14.93 22.93
CA HIS A 391 34.62 16.12 22.71
C HIS A 391 33.18 15.81 22.28
N ASN A 392 32.61 14.73 22.82
CA ASN A 392 31.23 14.28 22.58
C ASN A 392 30.89 13.94 21.13
N TRP A 393 31.89 13.78 20.25
CA TRP A 393 31.68 13.26 18.91
C TRP A 393 31.30 11.77 18.94
N GLU A 394 30.59 11.32 17.93
CA GLU A 394 30.21 9.92 17.76
C GLU A 394 30.31 9.53 16.28
N VAL A 395 30.85 8.34 16.03
CA VAL A 395 30.87 7.71 14.72
C VAL A 395 30.06 6.43 14.77
N GLU A 396 29.33 6.18 13.70
CA GLU A 396 28.59 4.94 13.51
C GLU A 396 28.80 4.40 12.10
N ALA A 397 28.99 3.10 12.00
CA ALA A 397 29.10 2.38 10.75
C ALA A 397 28.04 1.28 10.71
N LEU A 398 27.29 1.20 9.61
CA LEU A 398 26.25 0.19 9.40
C LEU A 398 26.51 -0.57 8.10
N PHE A 399 26.21 -1.87 8.12
CA PHE A 399 26.16 -2.70 6.93
C PHE A 399 24.80 -3.39 6.88
N GLY A 400 24.04 -3.19 5.81
CA GLY A 400 22.77 -3.88 5.60
C GLY A 400 22.87 -4.93 4.50
N TYR A 401 22.29 -6.10 4.73
CA TYR A 401 22.11 -7.11 3.70
C TYR A 401 20.71 -7.70 3.76
N GLY A 402 19.97 -7.60 2.66
CA GLY A 402 18.62 -8.12 2.56
C GLY A 402 18.29 -8.69 1.18
N LYS A 403 17.26 -9.54 1.14
CA LYS A 403 16.72 -10.14 -0.07
C LYS A 403 15.20 -10.07 -0.09
N THR A 404 14.65 -10.03 -1.30
CA THR A 404 13.23 -10.23 -1.55
C THR A 404 12.99 -11.35 -2.54
N HIS A 405 11.90 -12.08 -2.35
CA HIS A 405 11.42 -13.13 -3.24
C HIS A 405 9.90 -13.03 -3.36
N ASP A 406 9.44 -12.38 -4.42
CA ASP A 406 8.04 -12.18 -4.70
C ASP A 406 7.59 -13.14 -5.80
N PHE A 407 6.35 -13.60 -5.73
CA PHE A 407 5.74 -14.41 -6.77
C PHE A 407 4.27 -14.05 -6.94
N SER A 408 3.83 -13.91 -8.18
CA SER A 408 2.42 -13.78 -8.55
C SER A 408 2.13 -14.74 -9.69
N GLY A 409 1.05 -15.50 -9.56
CA GLY A 409 0.67 -16.55 -10.49
C GLY A 409 -0.83 -16.56 -10.77
N SER A 410 -1.18 -17.02 -11.96
CA SER A 410 -2.54 -17.43 -12.30
C SER A 410 -2.50 -18.63 -13.27
N TYR A 411 -3.45 -19.53 -13.10
CA TYR A 411 -3.64 -20.72 -13.94
C TYR A 411 -4.98 -20.64 -14.66
N PHE A 412 -5.15 -21.48 -15.68
CA PHE A 412 -6.42 -21.60 -16.40
C PHE A 412 -6.83 -20.35 -17.18
N GLY A 413 -5.86 -19.55 -17.62
CA GLY A 413 -6.10 -18.50 -18.60
C GLY A 413 -6.66 -19.08 -19.90
N LEU A 414 -7.52 -18.30 -20.56
CA LEU A 414 -8.13 -18.71 -21.82
C LEU A 414 -7.10 -18.74 -22.95
N ASN A 415 -7.06 -19.86 -23.68
CA ASN A 415 -6.28 -20.03 -24.89
C ASN A 415 -7.10 -19.62 -26.11
N ASN A 416 -6.91 -18.37 -26.56
CA ASN A 416 -7.64 -17.83 -27.71
C ASN A 416 -7.40 -18.60 -29.02
N GLY A 417 -6.21 -19.16 -29.21
CA GLY A 417 -5.89 -19.97 -30.39
C GLY A 417 -6.68 -21.28 -30.41
N ALA A 418 -6.68 -22.00 -29.28
CA ALA A 418 -7.47 -23.22 -29.12
C ALA A 418 -8.98 -22.94 -29.21
N LEU A 419 -9.45 -21.84 -28.64
CA LEU A 419 -10.85 -21.43 -28.73
C LEU A 419 -11.26 -21.15 -30.18
N THR A 420 -10.43 -20.42 -30.94
CA THR A 420 -10.69 -20.14 -32.35
C THR A 420 -10.76 -21.42 -33.17
N ALA A 421 -9.83 -22.36 -32.93
CA ALA A 421 -9.84 -23.66 -33.60
C ALA A 421 -11.08 -24.50 -33.24
N ALA A 422 -11.44 -24.57 -31.96
CA ALA A 422 -12.63 -25.30 -31.49
C ALA A 422 -13.94 -24.66 -32.00
N LEU A 423 -13.98 -23.33 -32.15
CA LEU A 423 -15.12 -22.64 -32.74
C LEU A 423 -15.24 -22.90 -34.25
N ALA A 424 -14.13 -23.16 -34.95
CA ALA A 424 -14.14 -23.46 -36.38
C ALA A 424 -14.40 -24.94 -36.72
N SER A 425 -14.28 -25.85 -35.74
CA SER A 425 -14.36 -27.30 -35.99
C SER A 425 -15.78 -27.76 -36.34
N SER A 426 -15.88 -28.59 -37.39
CA SER A 426 -17.11 -29.27 -37.82
C SER A 426 -17.34 -30.62 -37.13
N ASP A 427 -16.39 -31.09 -36.33
CA ASP A 427 -16.50 -32.33 -35.55
C ASP A 427 -16.96 -32.02 -34.11
N PRO A 428 -18.15 -32.51 -33.68
CA PRO A 428 -18.65 -32.31 -32.32
C PRO A 428 -17.67 -32.74 -31.20
N ALA A 429 -16.76 -33.68 -31.45
CA ALA A 429 -15.80 -34.12 -30.45
C ALA A 429 -14.71 -33.07 -30.14
N THR A 430 -14.42 -32.20 -31.11
CA THR A 430 -13.39 -31.15 -31.04
C THR A 430 -13.95 -29.72 -31.09
N ALA A 431 -15.26 -29.57 -31.34
CA ALA A 431 -15.94 -28.28 -31.38
C ALA A 431 -16.29 -27.73 -29.99
N PHE A 432 -16.31 -26.40 -29.87
CA PHE A 432 -16.88 -25.69 -28.72
C PHE A 432 -18.35 -25.37 -28.97
N ASP A 433 -19.22 -25.68 -28.01
CA ASP A 433 -20.66 -25.38 -28.01
C ASP A 433 -20.97 -24.14 -27.15
N PRO A 434 -21.19 -22.95 -27.74
CA PRO A 434 -21.51 -21.74 -26.99
C PRO A 434 -23.01 -21.54 -26.71
N TYR A 435 -23.87 -22.54 -26.95
CA TYR A 435 -25.34 -22.37 -26.96
C TYR A 435 -26.04 -22.80 -25.66
N GLY A 436 -25.31 -22.94 -24.56
CA GLY A 436 -25.88 -23.16 -23.22
C GLY A 436 -26.35 -24.59 -22.93
N LEU A 437 -25.98 -25.57 -23.77
CA LEU A 437 -26.39 -26.97 -23.63
C LEU A 437 -25.32 -27.88 -22.99
N GLY A 438 -24.13 -27.34 -22.70
CA GLY A 438 -23.05 -28.08 -22.04
C GLY A 438 -22.47 -29.23 -22.88
N ARG A 439 -22.58 -29.19 -24.22
CA ARG A 439 -22.16 -30.31 -25.10
C ARG A 439 -20.67 -30.31 -25.45
N THR A 440 -19.93 -29.25 -25.11
CA THR A 440 -18.47 -29.19 -25.28
C THR A 440 -17.80 -30.37 -24.57
N SER A 441 -16.94 -31.12 -25.28
CA SER A 441 -16.24 -32.28 -24.69
C SER A 441 -15.26 -31.87 -23.58
N ALA A 442 -14.98 -32.78 -22.64
CA ALA A 442 -14.01 -32.53 -21.56
C ALA A 442 -12.60 -32.24 -22.11
N ALA A 443 -12.22 -32.89 -23.21
CA ALA A 443 -10.94 -32.68 -23.88
C ALA A 443 -10.83 -31.25 -24.44
N VAL A 444 -11.87 -30.73 -25.09
CA VAL A 444 -11.89 -29.35 -25.58
C VAL A 444 -11.75 -28.38 -24.40
N ARG A 445 -12.58 -28.52 -23.35
CA ARG A 445 -12.51 -27.64 -22.16
C ARG A 445 -11.11 -27.58 -21.54
N ALA A 446 -10.42 -28.72 -21.44
CA ALA A 446 -9.07 -28.81 -20.90
C ALA A 446 -8.04 -28.02 -21.72
N VAL A 447 -8.18 -27.97 -23.05
CA VAL A 447 -7.27 -27.21 -23.93
C VAL A 447 -7.63 -25.72 -23.97
N LEU A 448 -8.90 -25.37 -23.74
CA LEU A 448 -9.33 -23.96 -23.69
C LEU A 448 -8.78 -23.21 -22.46
N ALA A 449 -8.74 -23.85 -21.29
CA ALA A 449 -8.26 -23.22 -20.06
C ALA A 449 -6.84 -23.69 -19.69
N ASN A 450 -5.87 -23.50 -20.59
CA ASN A 450 -4.50 -23.99 -20.41
C ASN A 450 -3.40 -22.91 -20.44
N GLN A 451 -3.75 -21.62 -20.38
CA GLN A 451 -2.73 -20.57 -20.31
C GLN A 451 -2.34 -20.28 -18.86
N ILE A 452 -1.06 -19.98 -18.64
CA ILE A 452 -0.49 -19.58 -17.36
C ILE A 452 0.03 -18.14 -17.44
N PHE A 453 0.06 -17.47 -16.29
CA PHE A 453 0.88 -16.28 -16.08
C PHE A 453 1.64 -16.45 -14.76
N LEU A 454 2.97 -16.45 -14.81
CA LEU A 454 3.84 -16.56 -13.64
C LEU A 454 4.84 -15.40 -13.67
N ALA A 455 5.00 -14.70 -12.55
CA ALA A 455 5.85 -13.52 -12.45
C ALA A 455 6.68 -13.49 -11.14
N PRO A 456 7.72 -14.34 -11.00
CA PRO A 456 8.64 -14.23 -9.88
C PRO A 456 9.51 -12.98 -9.98
N THR A 457 9.82 -12.36 -8.84
CA THR A 457 10.75 -11.23 -8.74
C THR A 457 11.73 -11.46 -7.59
N ASN A 458 13.02 -11.39 -7.88
CA ASN A 458 14.09 -11.64 -6.92
C ASN A 458 14.89 -10.36 -6.68
N GLY A 459 14.86 -9.80 -5.48
CA GLY A 459 15.63 -8.61 -5.11
C GLY A 459 16.77 -8.93 -4.15
N ARG A 460 17.81 -8.10 -4.19
CA ARG A 460 18.90 -8.10 -3.21
C ARG A 460 19.39 -6.68 -3.01
N LEU A 461 19.54 -6.28 -1.75
CA LEU A 461 20.06 -4.99 -1.34
C LEU A 461 21.29 -5.19 -0.45
N LYS A 462 22.36 -4.45 -0.74
CA LYS A 462 23.47 -4.21 0.17
C LYS A 462 23.54 -2.71 0.47
N THR A 463 23.66 -2.35 1.73
CA THR A 463 23.90 -0.96 2.14
C THR A 463 25.17 -0.87 2.96
N TYR A 464 25.89 0.23 2.78
CA TYR A 464 27.05 0.62 3.57
C TYR A 464 26.82 2.05 4.00
N GLU A 465 26.87 2.33 5.30
CA GLU A 465 26.68 3.68 5.82
C GLU A 465 27.77 3.98 6.85
N GLY A 466 28.38 5.15 6.73
CA GLY A 466 29.27 5.70 7.73
C GLY A 466 28.79 7.11 8.07
N ARG A 467 28.52 7.37 9.35
CA ARG A 467 28.03 8.66 9.83
C ARG A 467 28.83 9.14 11.04
N ILE A 468 28.97 10.46 11.13
CA ILE A 468 29.66 11.15 12.20
C ILE A 468 28.80 12.33 12.66
N ASN A 469 28.71 12.56 13.96
CA ASN A 469 27.99 13.70 14.52
C ASN A 469 28.61 14.17 15.84
N GLY A 470 28.48 15.45 16.14
CA GLY A 470 28.98 16.03 17.38
C GLY A 470 28.89 17.56 17.43
N PRO A 471 29.26 18.16 18.57
CA PRO A 471 29.30 19.61 18.73
C PRO A 471 30.53 20.22 18.02
N LEU A 472 30.35 21.41 17.45
CA LEU A 472 31.41 22.25 16.88
C LEU A 472 31.92 23.27 17.89
N PHE A 473 31.03 24.08 18.43
CA PHE A 473 31.30 25.11 19.43
C PHE A 473 30.00 25.52 20.13
N ALA A 474 30.11 26.18 21.28
CA ALA A 474 28.96 26.68 22.02
C ALA A 474 28.56 28.10 21.59
N LEU A 475 27.26 28.33 21.49
CA LEU A 475 26.62 29.65 21.50
C LEU A 475 25.87 29.82 22.84
N PRO A 476 25.48 31.05 23.21
CA PRO A 476 24.64 31.25 24.40
C PRO A 476 23.32 30.48 24.35
N GLY A 477 22.78 30.17 23.16
CA GLY A 477 21.57 29.36 22.99
C GLY A 477 21.78 27.85 23.08
N GLY A 478 23.03 27.36 23.04
CA GLY A 478 23.36 25.93 23.07
C GLY A 478 24.54 25.56 22.17
N GLU A 479 24.80 24.26 22.02
CA GLU A 479 25.87 23.78 21.14
C GLU A 479 25.45 23.85 19.66
N VAL A 480 26.29 24.46 18.82
CA VAL A 480 26.21 24.29 17.37
C VAL A 480 26.69 22.89 17.05
N LYS A 481 25.89 22.11 16.33
CA LYS A 481 26.16 20.69 16.07
C LYS A 481 26.22 20.41 14.58
N LEU A 482 27.09 19.49 14.20
CA LEU A 482 27.24 19.01 12.83
C LEU A 482 27.01 17.51 12.79
N ALA A 483 26.29 17.06 11.76
CA ALA A 483 26.21 15.67 11.36
C ALA A 483 26.61 15.55 9.89
N GLY A 484 27.25 14.45 9.53
CA GLY A 484 27.60 14.14 8.15
C GLY A 484 27.76 12.65 7.92
N GLY A 485 27.70 12.23 6.67
CA GLY A 485 27.87 10.83 6.36
C GLY A 485 27.96 10.51 4.88
N TYR A 486 28.34 9.26 4.63
CA TYR A 486 28.38 8.63 3.32
C TYR A 486 27.52 7.37 3.36
N GLU A 487 26.74 7.17 2.30
CA GLU A 487 25.90 6.00 2.12
C GLU A 487 26.12 5.41 0.72
N ARG A 488 26.23 4.10 0.64
CA ARG A 488 26.26 3.34 -0.62
C ARG A 488 25.16 2.29 -0.62
N GLN A 489 24.43 2.21 -1.72
CA GLN A 489 23.44 1.17 -1.97
C GLN A 489 23.79 0.40 -3.24
N ASP A 490 23.90 -0.92 -3.14
CA ASP A 490 23.99 -1.84 -4.28
C ASP A 490 22.71 -2.68 -4.35
N PHE A 491 21.85 -2.37 -5.31
CA PHE A 491 20.58 -3.05 -5.52
C PHE A 491 20.61 -3.89 -6.79
N THR A 492 20.15 -5.14 -6.73
CA THR A 492 19.95 -5.99 -7.91
C THR A 492 18.57 -6.61 -7.88
N VAL A 493 17.91 -6.64 -9.05
CA VAL A 493 16.60 -7.27 -9.21
C VAL A 493 16.56 -8.16 -10.45
N GLY A 494 16.01 -9.35 -10.31
CA GLY A 494 15.65 -10.26 -11.39
C GLY A 494 14.13 -10.28 -11.58
N LEU A 495 13.67 -9.83 -12.75
CA LEU A 495 12.26 -9.85 -13.14
C LEU A 495 12.00 -11.08 -14.02
N GLY A 496 11.34 -12.09 -13.46
CA GLY A 496 10.94 -13.30 -14.17
C GLY A 496 9.53 -13.20 -14.74
N SER A 497 9.30 -13.83 -15.90
CA SER A 497 7.98 -13.93 -16.52
C SER A 497 7.83 -15.22 -17.32
N ALA A 498 6.68 -15.88 -17.18
CA ALA A 498 6.19 -16.91 -18.09
C ALA A 498 4.73 -16.59 -18.43
N ARG A 499 4.39 -16.57 -19.72
CA ARG A 499 3.02 -16.37 -20.20
C ARG A 499 2.81 -17.22 -21.45
N GLY A 500 1.91 -18.18 -21.37
CA GLY A 500 1.81 -19.20 -22.41
C GLY A 500 1.17 -20.50 -21.94
N ALA A 501 1.45 -21.60 -22.64
CA ALA A 501 1.08 -22.94 -22.20
C ALA A 501 1.80 -23.31 -20.89
N PRO A 502 1.36 -24.35 -20.15
CA PRO A 502 1.94 -24.68 -18.84
C PRO A 502 3.42 -25.09 -18.91
N THR A 503 3.92 -25.45 -20.09
CA THR A 503 5.32 -25.79 -20.34
C THR A 503 6.22 -24.58 -20.65
N THR A 504 5.67 -23.37 -20.74
CA THR A 504 6.44 -22.16 -21.03
C THR A 504 7.44 -21.88 -19.89
N PRO A 505 8.75 -21.81 -20.16
CA PRO A 505 9.75 -21.57 -19.14
C PRO A 505 9.69 -20.12 -18.64
N ILE A 506 10.06 -19.92 -17.36
CA ILE A 506 10.25 -18.59 -16.80
C ILE A 506 11.56 -18.00 -17.31
N VAL A 507 11.48 -16.82 -17.92
CA VAL A 507 12.65 -16.08 -18.40
C VAL A 507 12.91 -14.91 -17.46
N PHE A 508 14.14 -14.82 -16.93
CA PHE A 508 14.58 -13.72 -16.06
C PHE A 508 15.32 -12.63 -16.83
N ARG A 509 15.01 -11.38 -16.50
CA ARG A 509 15.83 -10.22 -16.87
C ARG A 509 16.41 -9.61 -15.61
N ASN A 510 17.74 -9.47 -15.57
CA ASN A 510 18.46 -9.02 -14.38
C ASN A 510 18.96 -7.60 -14.55
N PHE A 511 18.78 -6.78 -13.52
CA PHE A 511 19.15 -5.37 -13.49
C PHE A 511 19.89 -5.06 -12.20
N GLY A 512 20.75 -4.05 -12.24
CA GLY A 512 21.51 -3.58 -11.10
C GLY A 512 21.58 -2.06 -11.05
N ARG A 513 21.57 -1.50 -9.84
CA ARG A 513 21.72 -0.08 -9.57
C ARG A 513 22.68 0.11 -8.41
N LYS A 514 23.57 1.09 -8.57
CA LYS A 514 24.47 1.57 -7.53
C LYS A 514 24.14 3.02 -7.23
N VAL A 515 24.04 3.34 -5.94
CA VAL A 515 23.80 4.71 -5.46
C VAL A 515 24.90 5.06 -4.48
N ASP A 516 25.57 6.18 -4.71
CA ASP A 516 26.56 6.75 -3.82
C ASP A 516 26.03 8.11 -3.34
N SER A 517 26.02 8.32 -2.03
CA SER A 517 25.41 9.50 -1.41
C SER A 517 26.32 10.11 -0.36
N VAL A 518 26.39 11.44 -0.33
CA VAL A 518 27.09 12.21 0.72
C VAL A 518 26.13 13.27 1.24
N TYR A 519 26.09 13.43 2.56
CA TYR A 519 25.21 14.41 3.20
C TYR A 519 25.88 15.10 4.38
N GLY A 520 25.36 16.28 4.72
CA GLY A 520 25.71 17.04 5.90
C GLY A 520 24.52 17.84 6.42
N GLU A 521 24.45 18.01 7.73
CA GLU A 521 23.40 18.74 8.44
C GLU A 521 24.02 19.55 9.59
N LEU A 522 23.67 20.83 9.65
CA LEU A 522 24.12 21.79 10.65
C LEU A 522 22.91 22.25 11.48
N PHE A 523 23.05 22.19 12.80
CA PHE A 523 22.09 22.71 13.77
C PHE A 523 22.70 23.89 14.54
N VAL A 524 21.97 24.99 14.63
CA VAL A 524 22.42 26.24 15.25
C VAL A 524 21.36 26.75 16.24
N PRO A 525 21.59 26.61 17.55
CA PRO A 525 20.70 27.15 18.59
C PRO A 525 21.12 28.60 18.92
N VAL A 526 20.45 29.57 18.30
CA VAL A 526 20.77 31.00 18.44
C VAL A 526 20.29 31.54 19.80
N PHE A 527 19.07 31.17 20.19
CA PHE A 527 18.49 31.50 21.49
C PHE A 527 18.02 30.23 22.20
N GLY A 528 18.24 30.18 23.51
CA GLY A 528 17.79 29.14 24.42
C GLY A 528 17.74 29.66 25.85
N ALA A 529 17.56 28.78 26.83
CA ALA A 529 17.29 29.18 28.21
C ALA A 529 18.33 30.14 28.82
N ALA A 530 19.60 30.06 28.41
CA ALA A 530 20.68 30.87 28.98
C ALA A 530 20.78 32.30 28.41
N ASN A 531 20.18 32.57 27.25
CA ASN A 531 20.14 33.91 26.63
C ASN A 531 18.74 34.33 26.18
N ALA A 532 17.71 33.70 26.76
CA ALA A 532 16.32 34.00 26.49
C ALA A 532 16.02 35.48 26.80
N MET A 533 15.28 36.12 25.90
CA MET A 533 14.81 37.50 26.07
C MET A 533 13.39 37.63 25.53
N PRO A 534 12.64 38.70 25.88
CA PRO A 534 11.26 38.87 25.41
C PRO A 534 11.16 38.75 23.88
N GLY A 535 10.30 37.84 23.41
CA GLY A 535 10.13 37.54 21.99
C GLY A 535 11.13 36.53 21.41
N PHE A 536 12.10 36.04 22.19
CA PHE A 536 13.08 35.03 21.81
C PHE A 536 13.44 34.16 23.03
N GLU A 537 12.49 33.32 23.48
CA GLU A 537 12.78 32.27 24.46
C GLU A 537 13.65 31.17 23.85
N ARG A 538 13.39 30.82 22.58
CA ARG A 538 14.19 29.87 21.80
C ARG A 538 14.20 30.22 20.32
N LEU A 539 15.34 30.01 19.66
CA LEU A 539 15.46 30.11 18.21
C LEU A 539 16.49 29.10 17.72
N GLU A 540 16.04 28.14 16.94
CA GLU A 540 16.86 27.07 16.39
C GLU A 540 16.80 27.13 14.87
N LEU A 541 17.97 26.98 14.24
CA LEU A 541 18.11 26.93 12.80
C LEU A 541 18.71 25.59 12.39
N ASN A 542 18.29 25.09 11.23
CA ASN A 542 18.84 23.88 10.63
C ASN A 542 19.10 24.10 9.14
N ALA A 543 20.21 23.56 8.66
CA ALA A 543 20.54 23.49 7.24
C ALA A 543 21.12 22.12 6.91
N ALA A 544 20.55 21.45 5.92
CA ALA A 544 21.02 20.16 5.43
C ALA A 544 21.21 20.18 3.92
N VAL A 545 22.17 19.39 3.44
CA VAL A 545 22.38 19.16 2.01
C VAL A 545 22.78 17.71 1.79
N ARG A 546 22.23 17.12 0.73
CA ARG A 546 22.60 15.78 0.26
C ARG A 546 22.84 15.77 -1.24
N TYR A 547 23.88 15.07 -1.65
CA TYR A 547 24.14 14.71 -3.03
C TYR A 547 24.00 13.20 -3.20
N ASP A 548 23.23 12.76 -4.20
CA ASP A 548 23.07 11.36 -4.57
C ASP A 548 23.47 11.15 -6.03
N LYS A 549 24.29 10.13 -6.31
CA LYS A 549 24.72 9.72 -7.65
C LYS A 549 24.29 8.29 -7.95
N TYR A 550 23.43 8.13 -8.94
CA TYR A 550 22.92 6.86 -9.44
C TYR A 550 23.73 6.40 -10.66
N SER A 551 23.95 5.09 -10.77
CA SER A 551 24.62 4.50 -11.92
C SER A 551 23.80 4.53 -13.22
N ASP A 552 22.47 4.72 -13.14
CA ASP A 552 21.53 4.56 -14.26
C ASP A 552 20.69 5.81 -14.57
N VAL A 553 20.51 6.74 -13.62
CA VAL A 553 19.67 7.95 -13.82
C VAL A 553 20.36 9.29 -13.55
N GLY A 554 21.67 9.28 -13.24
CA GLY A 554 22.46 10.49 -13.01
C GLY A 554 22.51 10.94 -11.54
N GLY A 555 22.73 12.23 -11.28
CA GLY A 555 22.89 12.77 -9.92
C GLY A 555 21.89 13.87 -9.56
N THR A 556 21.72 14.11 -8.26
CA THR A 556 20.85 15.17 -7.72
C THR A 556 21.43 15.76 -6.44
N THR A 557 21.15 17.05 -6.20
CA THR A 557 21.56 17.76 -4.98
C THR A 557 20.32 18.38 -4.34
N ASN A 558 20.11 18.14 -3.05
CA ASN A 558 18.90 18.55 -2.35
C ASN A 558 19.23 19.28 -1.06
N PRO A 559 18.98 20.59 -0.96
CA PRO A 559 19.05 21.33 0.29
C PRO A 559 17.74 21.28 1.08
N LYS A 560 17.85 21.45 2.39
CA LYS A 560 16.73 21.70 3.32
C LYS A 560 17.16 22.73 4.37
N PHE A 561 16.22 23.61 4.73
CA PHE A 561 16.37 24.61 5.77
C PHE A 561 15.17 24.52 6.72
N GLY A 562 15.42 24.69 8.01
CA GLY A 562 14.41 24.67 9.06
C GLY A 562 14.62 25.79 10.07
N ILE A 563 13.52 26.30 10.61
CA ILE A 563 13.49 27.25 11.73
C ILE A 563 12.45 26.81 12.77
N ASN A 564 12.83 26.82 14.03
CA ASN A 564 11.93 26.81 15.18
C ASN A 564 12.15 28.11 15.97
N TRP A 565 11.08 28.83 16.26
CA TRP A 565 11.12 30.07 17.04
C TRP A 565 10.05 30.00 18.12
N GLU A 566 10.49 30.04 19.38
CA GLU A 566 9.60 30.18 20.54
C GLU A 566 9.67 31.63 21.02
N PRO A 567 8.74 32.50 20.60
CA PRO A 567 8.73 33.89 21.09
C PRO A 567 8.42 33.99 22.58
N VAL A 568 7.59 33.08 23.08
CA VAL A 568 7.20 32.94 24.49
C VAL A 568 7.03 31.46 24.80
N ARG A 569 7.12 31.08 26.08
CA ARG A 569 6.93 29.68 26.50
C ARG A 569 5.53 29.18 26.13
N GLY A 570 5.47 27.95 25.63
CA GLY A 570 4.23 27.32 25.20
C GLY A 570 3.73 27.78 23.82
N LEU A 571 4.44 28.66 23.10
CA LEU A 571 4.15 28.95 21.70
C LEU A 571 5.42 28.76 20.86
N LYS A 572 5.41 27.77 19.97
CA LYS A 572 6.47 27.50 19.00
C LYS A 572 5.98 27.76 17.59
N LEU A 573 6.60 28.69 16.90
CA LEU A 573 6.44 28.90 15.46
C LEU A 573 7.52 28.11 14.74
N ARG A 574 7.16 27.45 13.64
CA ARG A 574 8.10 26.64 12.86
C ARG A 574 7.92 26.82 11.37
N GLY A 575 9.00 26.64 10.62
CA GLY A 575 8.95 26.67 9.17
C GLY A 575 10.07 25.83 8.53
N SER A 576 9.78 25.28 7.37
CA SER A 576 10.74 24.52 6.58
C SER A 576 10.67 24.87 5.10
N TYR A 577 11.79 24.73 4.41
CA TYR A 577 11.89 24.82 2.95
C TYR A 577 12.93 23.82 2.46
N GLY A 578 12.64 23.07 1.41
CA GLY A 578 13.63 22.17 0.82
C GLY A 578 13.23 21.63 -0.54
N THR A 579 14.18 20.97 -1.20
CA THR A 579 13.91 20.18 -2.40
C THR A 579 13.95 18.69 -2.08
N SER A 580 13.19 17.93 -2.84
CA SER A 580 13.16 16.48 -2.77
C SER A 580 13.11 15.85 -4.15
N PHE A 581 13.41 14.57 -4.22
CA PHE A 581 13.43 13.84 -5.47
C PHE A 581 13.02 12.38 -5.32
N ARG A 582 12.63 11.78 -6.43
CA ARG A 582 12.44 10.33 -6.58
C ARG A 582 13.17 9.84 -7.81
N ALA A 583 14.10 8.90 -7.64
CA ALA A 583 14.68 8.19 -8.77
C ALA A 583 13.62 7.21 -9.35
N PRO A 584 13.48 7.11 -10.68
CA PRO A 584 12.63 6.10 -11.30
C PRO A 584 13.02 4.70 -10.79
N THR A 585 12.03 3.86 -10.51
CA THR A 585 12.25 2.45 -10.15
C THR A 585 12.82 1.67 -11.34
N ILE A 586 13.48 0.54 -11.06
CA ILE A 586 14.01 -0.32 -12.13
C ILE A 586 12.90 -0.80 -13.09
N PRO A 587 11.71 -1.24 -12.63
CA PRO A 587 10.61 -1.58 -13.54
C PRO A 587 10.11 -0.41 -14.39
N GLU A 588 10.19 0.83 -13.89
CA GLU A 588 9.82 2.02 -14.68
C GLU A 588 10.82 2.30 -15.81
N ILE A 589 12.12 2.10 -15.57
CA ILE A 589 13.18 2.30 -16.58
C ILE A 589 13.18 1.20 -17.63
N TYR A 590 13.17 -0.06 -17.20
CA TYR A 590 13.39 -1.18 -18.12
C TYR A 590 12.11 -1.82 -18.64
N GLY A 591 10.95 -1.45 -18.06
CA GLY A 591 9.65 -2.00 -18.38
C GLY A 591 9.48 -3.45 -17.93
N ASN A 592 8.23 -3.91 -17.79
CA ASN A 592 7.93 -5.31 -17.45
C ASN A 592 7.93 -6.24 -18.68
N SER A 593 7.99 -5.67 -19.89
CA SER A 593 8.10 -6.39 -21.16
C SER A 593 8.66 -5.45 -22.23
N ASN A 594 8.94 -5.97 -23.43
CA ASN A 594 9.27 -5.17 -24.61
C ASN A 594 8.42 -5.63 -25.80
N ASN A 595 7.13 -5.28 -25.80
CA ASN A 595 6.13 -5.78 -26.74
C ASN A 595 5.09 -4.71 -27.11
N LEU A 596 4.45 -4.92 -28.27
CA LEU A 596 3.24 -4.23 -28.68
C LEU A 596 2.00 -4.93 -28.13
N PHE A 597 0.99 -4.15 -27.76
CA PHE A 597 -0.30 -4.62 -27.29
C PHE A 597 -1.42 -3.96 -28.09
N GLY A 598 -2.29 -4.77 -28.71
CA GLY A 598 -3.57 -4.27 -29.21
C GLY A 598 -4.45 -3.84 -28.04
N GLN A 599 -4.92 -2.60 -28.05
CA GLN A 599 -5.72 -1.99 -27.00
C GLN A 599 -7.01 -1.41 -27.59
N SER A 600 -8.09 -1.45 -26.83
CA SER A 600 -9.34 -0.79 -27.16
C SER A 600 -9.48 0.47 -26.30
N TYR A 601 -9.30 1.63 -26.91
CA TYR A 601 -9.38 2.93 -26.25
C TYR A 601 -10.80 3.47 -26.24
N GLN A 602 -11.18 4.14 -25.17
CA GLN A 602 -12.46 4.82 -25.10
C GLN A 602 -12.53 5.91 -26.17
N ASN A 603 -13.60 5.91 -26.97
CA ASN A 603 -13.83 6.92 -27.99
C ASN A 603 -14.37 8.20 -27.34
N PRO A 604 -13.63 9.34 -27.39
CA PRO A 604 -14.08 10.58 -26.78
C PRO A 604 -15.31 11.18 -27.48
N ALA A 605 -15.58 10.84 -28.74
CA ALA A 605 -16.78 11.27 -29.45
C ALA A 605 -18.04 10.44 -29.09
N GLY A 606 -17.91 9.45 -28.20
CA GLY A 606 -18.94 8.46 -27.94
C GLY A 606 -18.97 7.32 -28.98
N GLY A 607 -19.70 6.25 -28.67
CA GLY A 607 -19.81 5.08 -29.55
C GLY A 607 -18.76 4.00 -29.30
N ALA A 608 -18.46 3.19 -30.33
CA ALA A 608 -17.58 2.04 -30.20
C ALA A 608 -16.13 2.44 -29.83
N PRO A 609 -15.44 1.66 -28.97
CA PRO A 609 -14.02 1.88 -28.66
C PRO A 609 -13.14 1.90 -29.90
N LEU A 610 -12.12 2.76 -29.90
CA LEU A 610 -11.15 2.86 -30.97
C LEU A 610 -10.04 1.82 -30.77
N GLN A 611 -9.78 1.01 -31.79
CA GLN A 611 -8.67 0.06 -31.74
C GLN A 611 -7.34 0.79 -31.97
N GLY A 612 -6.36 0.55 -31.10
CA GLY A 612 -5.00 1.08 -31.23
C GLY A 612 -3.94 0.11 -30.73
N TYR A 613 -2.67 0.52 -30.83
CA TYR A 613 -1.52 -0.29 -30.44
C TYR A 613 -0.64 0.46 -29.47
N ALA A 614 -0.38 -0.14 -28.31
CA ALA A 614 0.46 0.42 -27.27
C ALA A 614 1.81 -0.28 -27.17
N LEU A 615 2.90 0.48 -27.02
CA LEU A 615 4.22 -0.07 -26.71
C LEU A 615 4.41 -0.20 -25.19
N SER A 616 4.73 -1.41 -24.72
CA SER A 616 5.37 -1.63 -23.43
C SER A 616 6.86 -1.87 -23.66
N GLY A 617 7.74 -1.19 -22.92
CA GLY A 617 9.17 -1.27 -23.18
C GLY A 617 10.01 -0.39 -22.27
N PRO A 618 11.34 -0.52 -22.37
CA PRO A 618 12.27 0.32 -21.63
C PRO A 618 12.25 1.77 -22.13
N ASN A 619 12.44 2.70 -21.21
CA ASN A 619 12.82 4.08 -21.47
C ASN A 619 14.05 4.44 -20.63
N LEU A 620 15.23 4.39 -21.25
CA LEU A 620 16.50 4.67 -20.59
C LEU A 620 16.78 6.17 -20.41
N ASN A 621 15.91 7.04 -20.93
CA ASN A 621 16.04 8.49 -20.82
C ASN A 621 15.32 9.07 -19.59
N LEU A 622 14.78 8.21 -18.72
CA LEU A 622 14.12 8.67 -17.50
C LEU A 622 15.11 9.38 -16.58
N LYS A 623 14.65 10.48 -16.01
CA LYS A 623 15.38 11.30 -15.03
C LYS A 623 14.68 11.23 -13.67
N PRO A 624 15.36 11.61 -12.58
CA PRO A 624 14.72 11.83 -11.29
C PRO A 624 13.53 12.78 -11.39
N GLU A 625 12.44 12.43 -10.73
CA GLU A 625 11.32 13.32 -10.43
C GLU A 625 11.77 14.29 -9.33
N THR A 626 11.27 15.53 -9.33
CA THR A 626 11.73 16.56 -8.39
C THR A 626 10.58 17.35 -7.78
N ALA A 627 10.71 17.69 -6.50
CA ALA A 627 9.73 18.50 -5.80
C ALA A 627 10.39 19.62 -4.98
N THR A 628 9.64 20.69 -4.78
CA THR A 628 9.95 21.74 -3.83
C THR A 628 8.84 21.75 -2.79
N THR A 629 9.23 21.74 -1.52
CA THR A 629 8.29 21.73 -0.39
C THR A 629 8.63 22.86 0.56
N TRP A 630 7.60 23.53 1.08
CA TRP A 630 7.74 24.40 2.23
C TRP A 630 6.55 24.26 3.16
N SER A 631 6.78 24.54 4.44
CA SER A 631 5.74 24.54 5.45
C SER A 631 5.94 25.66 6.46
N ILE A 632 4.83 26.11 7.05
CA ILE A 632 4.80 27.01 8.20
C ILE A 632 3.78 26.48 9.19
N GLY A 633 4.10 26.49 10.48
CA GLY A 633 3.21 25.97 11.50
C GLY A 633 3.41 26.63 12.84
N ALA A 634 2.48 26.35 13.74
CA ALA A 634 2.54 26.73 15.13
C ALA A 634 2.13 25.54 15.99
N ASP A 635 2.86 25.33 17.07
CA ASP A 635 2.52 24.43 18.16
C ASP A 635 2.28 25.30 19.41
N PHE A 636 1.15 25.08 20.08
CA PHE A 636 0.66 25.90 21.18
C PHE A 636 0.24 25.02 22.35
N ASP A 637 0.95 25.18 23.46
CA ASP A 637 0.81 24.45 24.71
C ASP A 637 0.41 25.44 25.82
N PRO A 638 -0.87 25.86 25.89
CA PRO A 638 -1.33 26.84 26.88
C PRO A 638 -1.21 26.31 28.32
N THR A 639 -1.22 24.99 28.49
CA THR A 639 -1.01 24.30 29.78
C THR A 639 -0.28 22.98 29.51
N PRO A 640 0.32 22.34 30.53
CA PRO A 640 0.97 21.02 30.36
C PRO A 640 0.02 19.90 29.88
N THR A 641 -1.30 20.10 30.00
CA THR A 641 -2.33 19.12 29.65
C THR A 641 -2.95 19.33 28.28
N LEU A 642 -2.68 20.47 27.63
CA LEU A 642 -3.28 20.89 26.36
C LEU A 642 -2.18 21.13 25.34
N HIS A 643 -2.26 20.43 24.21
CA HIS A 643 -1.39 20.64 23.07
C HIS A 643 -2.24 20.89 21.82
N PHE A 644 -1.90 21.93 21.06
CA PHE A 644 -2.48 22.20 19.75
C PHE A 644 -1.38 22.38 18.72
N GLY A 645 -1.54 21.80 17.54
CA GLY A 645 -0.62 21.97 16.42
C GLY A 645 -1.37 22.32 15.15
N ILE A 646 -0.82 23.23 14.35
CA ILE A 646 -1.32 23.55 13.01
C ILE A 646 -0.16 23.76 12.05
N THR A 647 -0.26 23.23 10.83
CA THR A 647 0.75 23.38 9.79
C THR A 647 0.10 23.65 8.45
N TYR A 648 0.44 24.75 7.80
CA TYR A 648 0.18 24.94 6.38
C TYR A 648 1.39 24.46 5.56
N TRP A 649 1.14 23.73 4.48
CA TRP A 649 2.18 23.16 3.63
C TRP A 649 1.85 23.31 2.14
N ASP A 650 2.90 23.37 1.32
CA ASP A 650 2.85 23.43 -0.15
C ASP A 650 3.90 22.47 -0.71
N VAL A 651 3.46 21.60 -1.63
CA VAL A 651 4.33 20.69 -2.39
C VAL A 651 4.10 20.92 -3.87
N ASN A 652 5.17 21.28 -4.58
CA ASN A 652 5.20 21.39 -6.04
C ASN A 652 6.06 20.27 -6.62
N TYR A 653 5.43 19.27 -7.22
CA TYR A 653 6.08 18.06 -7.73
C TYR A 653 6.05 18.03 -9.25
N ARG A 654 7.21 17.86 -9.88
CA ARG A 654 7.43 17.96 -11.33
C ARG A 654 8.17 16.75 -11.87
N ASN A 655 8.11 16.59 -13.19
CA ASN A 655 8.77 15.52 -13.93
C ASN A 655 8.34 14.12 -13.46
N GLN A 656 7.12 13.99 -12.93
CA GLN A 656 6.61 12.69 -12.48
C GLN A 656 6.58 11.70 -13.64
N VAL A 657 7.02 10.48 -13.36
CA VAL A 657 7.05 9.37 -14.29
C VAL A 657 5.63 8.85 -14.43
N LEU A 658 5.07 9.02 -15.62
CA LEU A 658 3.76 8.52 -15.99
C LEU A 658 3.94 7.44 -17.06
N ALA A 659 3.17 6.35 -16.98
CA ALA A 659 3.09 5.34 -18.03
C ALA A 659 1.66 5.25 -18.56
N ASN A 660 1.51 5.13 -19.88
CA ASN A 660 0.22 5.21 -20.55
C ASN A 660 -0.28 3.86 -21.10
N LEU A 661 0.45 2.77 -20.88
CA LEU A 661 0.10 1.43 -21.41
C LEU A 661 -1.32 0.98 -21.03
N SER A 662 -1.79 1.32 -19.83
CA SER A 662 -3.13 0.96 -19.33
C SER A 662 -4.10 2.14 -19.31
N ASN A 663 -3.72 3.30 -19.86
CA ASN A 663 -4.57 4.49 -19.89
C ASN A 663 -5.53 4.41 -21.09
N LEU A 664 -6.58 3.60 -20.97
CA LEU A 664 -7.55 3.38 -22.06
C LEU A 664 -8.40 4.62 -22.38
N THR A 665 -8.39 5.63 -21.50
CA THR A 665 -9.12 6.89 -21.67
C THR A 665 -8.22 8.03 -22.18
N ILE A 666 -6.97 7.75 -22.56
CA ILE A 666 -5.96 8.77 -22.92
C ILE A 666 -6.43 9.71 -24.03
N LEU A 667 -7.24 9.22 -24.96
CA LEU A 667 -7.76 9.99 -26.09
C LEU A 667 -8.70 11.13 -25.67
N GLY A 668 -9.31 11.05 -24.49
CA GLY A 668 -10.10 12.16 -23.93
C GLY A 668 -9.27 13.40 -23.61
N ASN A 669 -7.94 13.24 -23.48
CA ASN A 669 -6.99 14.32 -23.20
C ASN A 669 -5.94 14.47 -24.31
N GLU A 670 -6.22 14.00 -25.53
CA GLU A 670 -5.23 13.93 -26.63
C GLU A 670 -4.55 15.29 -26.90
N ALA A 671 -5.30 16.39 -26.85
CA ALA A 671 -4.76 17.74 -27.01
C ALA A 671 -3.67 18.10 -25.97
N GLN A 672 -3.72 17.53 -24.76
CA GLN A 672 -2.74 17.76 -23.70
C GLN A 672 -1.40 17.05 -23.98
N TYR A 673 -1.39 16.09 -24.92
CA TYR A 673 -0.21 15.35 -25.38
C TYR A 673 0.35 15.87 -26.71
N ALA A 674 -0.21 16.96 -27.26
CA ALA A 674 0.29 17.56 -28.49
C ALA A 674 1.79 17.85 -28.41
N GLY A 675 2.55 17.44 -29.44
CA GLY A 675 4.01 17.63 -29.51
C GLY A 675 4.85 16.60 -28.74
N THR A 676 4.25 15.65 -28.01
CA THR A 676 5.00 14.63 -27.25
C THR A 676 5.30 13.34 -28.02
N ASN A 677 4.66 13.14 -29.19
CA ASN A 677 4.65 11.87 -29.94
C ASN A 677 4.13 10.65 -29.15
N ILE A 678 3.45 10.87 -28.02
CA ILE A 678 2.85 9.78 -27.23
C ILE A 678 1.65 9.20 -27.97
N ILE A 679 0.83 10.04 -28.60
CA ILE A 679 -0.29 9.61 -29.43
C ILE A 679 0.05 9.93 -30.88
N LEU A 680 0.01 8.91 -31.73
CA LEU A 680 0.17 9.06 -33.17
C LEU A 680 -1.10 8.54 -33.87
N ARG A 681 -1.47 9.21 -34.96
CA ARG A 681 -2.64 8.88 -35.79
C ARG A 681 -2.22 8.48 -37.20
N ASP A 682 -3.07 7.67 -37.83
CA ASP A 682 -3.05 7.34 -39.26
C ASP A 682 -1.66 6.88 -39.76
N ALA A 683 -1.14 7.50 -40.82
CA ALA A 683 0.13 7.10 -41.44
C ALA A 683 1.31 7.11 -40.46
N ALA A 684 1.34 8.05 -39.49
CA ALA A 684 2.39 8.10 -38.49
C ALA A 684 2.29 6.92 -37.50
N ALA A 685 1.08 6.50 -37.14
CA ALA A 685 0.85 5.32 -36.32
C ALA A 685 1.30 4.03 -37.02
N ALA A 686 0.87 3.85 -38.28
CA ALA A 686 1.27 2.70 -39.11
C ALA A 686 2.79 2.61 -39.26
N ALA A 687 3.45 3.72 -39.63
CA ALA A 687 4.90 3.78 -39.79
C ALA A 687 5.63 3.43 -38.48
N ARG A 688 5.15 3.94 -37.34
CA ARG A 688 5.75 3.65 -36.04
C ARG A 688 5.63 2.17 -35.65
N VAL A 689 4.46 1.56 -35.85
CA VAL A 689 4.26 0.13 -35.56
C VAL A 689 5.13 -0.73 -36.46
N GLN A 690 5.20 -0.45 -37.77
CA GLN A 690 6.07 -1.16 -38.70
C GLN A 690 7.55 -1.06 -38.31
N GLN A 691 7.99 0.13 -37.89
CA GLN A 691 9.36 0.34 -37.40
C GLN A 691 9.65 -0.53 -36.17
N LEU A 692 8.74 -0.60 -35.20
CA LEU A 692 8.91 -1.41 -33.99
C LEU A 692 8.97 -2.91 -34.30
N LEU A 693 8.11 -3.38 -35.22
CA LEU A 693 8.15 -4.76 -35.71
C LEU A 693 9.50 -5.08 -36.37
N ALA A 694 10.02 -4.17 -37.20
CA ALA A 694 11.33 -4.31 -37.83
C ALA A 694 12.50 -4.33 -36.80
N GLN A 695 12.29 -3.73 -35.63
CA GLN A 695 13.23 -3.77 -34.49
C GLN A 695 13.06 -5.04 -33.63
N GLY A 696 12.20 -5.98 -34.02
CA GLY A 696 11.96 -7.23 -33.30
C GLY A 696 11.00 -7.12 -32.12
N VAL A 697 10.27 -6.02 -31.97
CA VAL A 697 9.20 -5.90 -30.97
C VAL A 697 8.01 -6.74 -31.41
N ALA A 698 7.66 -7.76 -30.64
CA ALA A 698 6.55 -8.65 -30.98
C ALA A 698 5.19 -8.08 -30.56
N LEU A 699 4.12 -8.46 -31.26
CA LEU A 699 2.74 -8.24 -30.83
C LEU A 699 2.37 -9.30 -29.79
N ALA A 700 2.33 -8.93 -28.51
CA ALA A 700 2.04 -9.85 -27.41
C ALA A 700 0.55 -10.16 -27.24
N SER A 701 -0.33 -9.30 -27.73
CA SER A 701 -1.78 -9.51 -27.70
C SER A 701 -2.50 -8.69 -28.77
N GLY A 702 -3.63 -9.20 -29.26
CA GLY A 702 -4.40 -8.60 -30.35
C GLY A 702 -3.97 -9.07 -31.74
N SER A 703 -4.57 -8.50 -32.77
CA SER A 703 -4.29 -8.80 -34.19
C SER A 703 -4.41 -7.53 -35.02
N PHE A 704 -3.53 -7.33 -36.00
CA PHE A 704 -3.58 -6.16 -36.87
C PHE A 704 -4.90 -6.04 -37.64
N PRO A 705 -5.42 -4.82 -37.89
CA PRO A 705 -6.63 -4.64 -38.68
C PRO A 705 -6.45 -5.22 -40.08
N GLY A 706 -7.32 -6.15 -40.48
CA GLY A 706 -7.17 -6.88 -41.74
C GLY A 706 -5.88 -7.71 -41.86
N GLY A 707 -5.24 -8.04 -40.73
CA GLY A 707 -4.00 -8.81 -40.69
C GLY A 707 -2.73 -8.05 -41.10
N ASN A 708 -2.81 -6.74 -41.40
CA ASN A 708 -1.68 -5.96 -41.91
C ASN A 708 -1.35 -4.78 -40.97
N PRO A 709 -0.10 -4.65 -40.46
CA PRO A 709 0.30 -3.52 -39.62
C PRO A 709 0.23 -2.16 -40.33
N ALA A 710 0.21 -2.12 -41.67
CA ALA A 710 -0.01 -0.89 -42.44
C ALA A 710 -1.41 -0.27 -42.21
N ASN A 711 -2.38 -1.07 -41.74
CA ASN A 711 -3.75 -0.62 -41.48
C ASN A 711 -3.94 -0.04 -40.07
N VAL A 712 -2.87 0.13 -39.31
CA VAL A 712 -2.94 0.69 -37.95
C VAL A 712 -3.15 2.20 -38.03
N THR A 713 -4.22 2.70 -37.42
CA THR A 713 -4.57 4.13 -37.41
C THR A 713 -4.33 4.82 -36.07
N LEU A 714 -3.99 4.07 -35.02
CA LEU A 714 -3.74 4.61 -33.68
C LEU A 714 -2.58 3.89 -33.01
N TYR A 715 -1.59 4.65 -32.59
CA TYR A 715 -0.47 4.20 -31.76
C TYR A 715 -0.37 5.05 -30.50
N VAL A 716 -0.06 4.40 -29.38
CA VAL A 716 0.23 5.03 -28.09
C VAL A 716 1.59 4.55 -27.57
N ASP A 717 2.48 5.48 -27.26
CA ASP A 717 3.69 5.14 -26.49
C ASP A 717 3.30 4.90 -25.03
N GLY A 718 3.17 3.61 -24.67
CA GLY A 718 2.76 3.20 -23.33
C GLY A 718 3.91 3.17 -22.31
N ARG A 719 5.14 3.45 -22.73
CA ARG A 719 6.33 3.44 -21.87
C ARG A 719 6.28 4.58 -20.84
N SER A 720 7.02 4.40 -19.75
CA SER A 720 7.21 5.41 -18.69
C SER A 720 7.89 6.67 -19.23
N GLN A 721 7.43 7.86 -18.85
CA GLN A 721 8.00 9.15 -19.27
C GLN A 721 7.89 10.23 -18.16
N ASN A 722 8.90 11.11 -18.02
CA ASN A 722 8.86 12.26 -17.09
C ASN A 722 7.96 13.37 -17.63
N LEU A 723 6.67 13.37 -17.27
CA LEU A 723 5.68 14.30 -17.81
C LEU A 723 4.84 14.99 -16.74
N GLY A 724 4.50 14.28 -15.67
CA GLY A 724 3.48 14.71 -14.75
C GLY A 724 3.92 15.87 -13.87
N VAL A 725 2.96 16.75 -13.56
CA VAL A 725 3.11 17.83 -12.59
C VAL A 725 1.93 17.76 -11.62
N SER A 726 2.19 17.88 -10.32
CA SER A 726 1.16 18.07 -9.32
C SER A 726 1.53 19.16 -8.32
N ILE A 727 0.54 19.97 -7.95
CA ILE A 727 0.65 20.98 -6.89
C ILE A 727 -0.39 20.64 -5.82
N THR A 728 0.08 20.35 -4.62
CA THR A 728 -0.76 19.98 -3.48
C THR A 728 -0.51 20.93 -2.32
N ARG A 729 -1.58 21.41 -1.69
CA ARG A 729 -1.51 22.31 -0.52
C ARG A 729 -2.55 21.92 0.50
N GLY A 730 -2.23 22.11 1.77
CA GLY A 730 -3.16 21.78 2.83
C GLY A 730 -2.77 22.33 4.18
N ILE A 731 -3.65 22.08 5.13
CA ILE A 731 -3.50 22.36 6.54
C ILE A 731 -3.57 21.04 7.28
N ASP A 732 -2.55 20.71 8.04
CA ASP A 732 -2.59 19.61 9.01
C ASP A 732 -2.82 20.22 10.40
N PHE A 733 -3.65 19.59 11.22
CA PHE A 733 -3.93 20.04 12.58
C PHE A 733 -3.98 18.88 13.56
N THR A 734 -3.61 19.16 14.80
CA THR A 734 -3.64 18.24 15.94
C THR A 734 -4.12 18.97 17.18
N GLY A 735 -4.76 18.24 18.07
CA GLY A 735 -5.19 18.71 19.37
C GLY A 735 -5.22 17.53 20.34
N THR A 736 -4.53 17.67 21.47
CA THR A 736 -4.52 16.69 22.53
C THR A 736 -4.85 17.37 23.84
N TRP A 737 -5.74 16.76 24.60
CA TRP A 737 -6.05 17.16 25.96
C TRP A 737 -6.04 15.94 26.87
N THR A 738 -5.19 15.92 27.89
CA THR A 738 -5.13 14.83 28.87
C THR A 738 -5.33 15.39 30.26
N LYS A 739 -6.31 14.88 31.01
CA LYS A 739 -6.57 15.32 32.37
C LYS A 739 -6.90 14.16 33.29
N ASP A 740 -6.27 14.15 34.45
CA ASP A 740 -6.67 13.33 35.59
C ASP A 740 -7.90 13.98 36.24
N VAL A 741 -9.03 13.29 36.14
CA VAL A 741 -10.32 13.73 36.70
C VAL A 741 -10.49 13.21 38.14
N SER A 742 -9.82 12.11 38.47
CA SER A 742 -9.69 11.55 39.81
C SER A 742 -8.36 10.78 39.92
N ASP A 743 -8.00 10.30 41.12
CA ASP A 743 -6.82 9.45 41.34
C ASP A 743 -6.81 8.15 40.53
N ARG A 744 -7.97 7.76 39.96
CA ARG A 744 -8.12 6.53 39.16
C ARG A 744 -8.56 6.79 37.74
N ASP A 745 -8.92 8.02 37.39
CA ASP A 745 -9.58 8.37 36.14
C ASP A 745 -8.75 9.38 35.35
N THR A 746 -8.15 8.94 34.26
CA THR A 746 -7.50 9.81 33.26
C THR A 746 -8.35 9.84 32.01
N LEU A 747 -8.70 11.04 31.53
CA LEU A 747 -9.33 11.26 30.24
C LEU A 747 -8.34 11.86 29.26
N THR A 748 -8.22 11.25 28.08
CA THR A 748 -7.46 11.79 26.96
C THR A 748 -8.38 11.99 25.76
N PHE A 749 -8.44 13.22 25.28
CA PHE A 749 -9.11 13.60 24.04
C PHE A 749 -8.04 13.89 23.00
N ASN A 750 -8.14 13.24 21.86
CA ASN A 750 -7.28 13.50 20.71
C ASN A 750 -8.13 13.89 19.52
N VAL A 751 -7.68 14.87 18.75
CA VAL A 751 -8.19 15.20 17.42
C VAL A 751 -7.03 15.46 16.49
N SER A 752 -7.10 14.93 15.28
CA SER A 752 -6.13 15.22 14.24
C SER A 752 -6.79 15.17 12.87
N GLY A 753 -6.27 15.92 11.91
CA GLY A 753 -6.84 15.94 10.58
C GLY A 753 -6.00 16.69 9.57
N THR A 754 -6.41 16.56 8.31
CA THR A 754 -5.84 17.27 7.19
C THR A 754 -6.97 17.87 6.35
N TYR A 755 -6.77 19.11 5.93
CA TYR A 755 -7.67 19.88 5.09
C TYR A 755 -6.90 20.37 3.86
N LEU A 756 -7.19 19.82 2.69
CA LEU A 756 -6.55 20.22 1.45
C LEU A 756 -7.21 21.47 0.89
N THR A 757 -6.39 22.46 0.58
CA THR A 757 -6.82 23.72 -0.04
C THR A 757 -6.67 23.70 -1.55
N LYS A 758 -5.77 22.85 -2.07
CA LYS A 758 -5.49 22.74 -3.51
C LYS A 758 -4.94 21.37 -3.86
N TYR A 759 -5.42 20.80 -4.97
CA TYR A 759 -4.80 19.67 -5.65
C TYR A 759 -4.97 19.83 -7.16
N ARG A 760 -3.89 20.23 -7.85
CA ARG A 760 -3.90 20.46 -9.30
C ARG A 760 -2.89 19.58 -10.00
N VAL A 761 -3.27 19.00 -11.13
CA VAL A 761 -2.41 18.10 -11.92
C VAL A 761 -2.36 18.49 -13.39
N ALA A 762 -1.23 18.22 -14.04
CA ALA A 762 -1.09 18.27 -15.49
C ALA A 762 -0.39 17.00 -15.97
N VAL A 763 -0.88 16.43 -17.08
CA VAL A 763 -0.35 15.17 -17.64
C VAL A 763 0.91 15.35 -18.49
N THR A 764 1.23 16.60 -18.85
CA THR A 764 2.48 17.03 -19.50
C THR A 764 2.90 18.39 -18.92
N PRO A 765 4.18 18.80 -19.07
CA PRO A 765 4.64 20.08 -18.55
C PRO A 765 3.99 21.31 -19.20
N THR A 766 3.47 21.18 -20.42
CA THR A 766 2.81 22.25 -21.18
C THR A 766 1.29 22.21 -21.10
N ALA A 767 0.70 21.13 -20.59
CA ALA A 767 -0.74 21.03 -20.38
C ALA A 767 -1.22 21.98 -19.27
N PRO A 768 -2.47 22.48 -19.37
CA PRO A 768 -3.04 23.28 -18.31
C PRO A 768 -3.20 22.45 -17.02
N LEU A 769 -2.95 23.10 -15.88
CA LEU A 769 -3.20 22.52 -14.56
C LEU A 769 -4.72 22.39 -14.34
N VAL A 770 -5.18 21.16 -14.11
CA VAL A 770 -6.58 20.84 -13.83
C VAL A 770 -6.76 20.59 -12.33
N ASP A 771 -7.77 21.21 -11.73
CA ASP A 771 -8.14 20.94 -10.34
C ASP A 771 -8.81 19.57 -10.23
N ARG A 772 -8.30 18.74 -9.33
CA ARG A 772 -8.80 17.38 -9.04
C ARG A 772 -9.14 17.21 -7.57
N LEU A 773 -9.10 18.28 -6.78
CA LEU A 773 -9.43 18.23 -5.36
C LEU A 773 -10.88 17.78 -5.16
N ASN A 774 -11.11 16.86 -4.21
CA ASN A 774 -12.44 16.41 -3.81
C ASN A 774 -13.25 15.74 -4.93
N VAL A 775 -12.55 15.04 -5.83
CA VAL A 775 -13.11 14.22 -6.90
C VAL A 775 -12.74 12.75 -6.63
N ILE A 776 -13.61 11.81 -7.02
CA ILE A 776 -13.38 10.37 -6.87
C ILE A 776 -11.97 9.94 -7.30
N PHE A 777 -11.34 9.03 -6.56
CA PHE A 777 -9.96 8.54 -6.75
C PHE A 777 -8.85 9.59 -6.66
N ASN A 778 -9.17 10.82 -6.26
CA ASN A 778 -8.22 11.90 -6.01
C ASN A 778 -8.26 12.28 -4.53
N PRO A 779 -7.25 13.00 -4.02
CA PRO A 779 -7.21 13.42 -2.62
C PRO A 779 -8.51 14.15 -2.22
N LEU A 780 -9.11 13.65 -1.13
CA LEU A 780 -10.31 14.20 -0.54
C LEU A 780 -9.99 15.51 0.19
N LYS A 781 -10.96 16.43 0.22
CA LYS A 781 -10.72 17.76 0.78
C LYS A 781 -10.49 17.74 2.30
N PHE A 782 -11.16 16.85 3.01
CA PHE A 782 -11.09 16.80 4.46
C PHE A 782 -11.12 15.36 4.97
N LYS A 783 -10.14 15.03 5.82
CA LYS A 783 -10.08 13.79 6.57
C LYS A 783 -9.65 14.12 7.98
N ALA A 784 -10.37 13.60 8.97
CA ALA A 784 -10.08 13.85 10.37
C ALA A 784 -10.40 12.64 11.22
N ARG A 785 -9.85 12.63 12.42
CA ARG A 785 -10.07 11.61 13.42
C ARG A 785 -10.14 12.25 14.79
N ALA A 786 -11.04 11.75 15.61
CA ALA A 786 -11.16 12.12 17.01
C ALA A 786 -11.23 10.87 17.86
N SER A 787 -10.65 10.90 19.06
CA SER A 787 -10.77 9.81 20.02
C SER A 787 -10.92 10.32 21.43
N ILE A 788 -11.66 9.57 22.23
CA ILE A 788 -11.74 9.72 23.68
C ILE A 788 -11.21 8.42 24.26
N LEU A 789 -10.19 8.51 25.10
CA LEU A 789 -9.67 7.42 25.92
C LEU A 789 -9.97 7.73 27.38
N TRP A 790 -10.54 6.76 28.08
CA TRP A 790 -10.77 6.81 29.51
C TRP A 790 -10.02 5.65 30.15
N ASP A 791 -9.01 5.97 30.96
CA ASP A 791 -8.29 5.03 31.79
C ASP A 791 -8.90 5.07 33.21
N HIS A 792 -9.56 4.00 33.63
CA HIS A 792 -10.13 3.80 34.96
C HIS A 792 -9.40 2.65 35.68
N GLY A 793 -8.29 2.95 36.34
CA GLY A 793 -7.42 1.96 36.98
C GLY A 793 -7.06 0.79 36.02
N PRO A 794 -7.53 -0.44 36.25
CA PRO A 794 -7.24 -1.58 35.38
C PRO A 794 -8.00 -1.59 34.05
N VAL A 795 -9.05 -0.77 33.89
CA VAL A 795 -9.88 -0.74 32.68
C VAL A 795 -9.51 0.46 31.82
N SER A 796 -9.43 0.28 30.52
CA SER A 796 -9.31 1.37 29.55
C SER A 796 -10.40 1.24 28.50
N ALA A 797 -11.14 2.32 28.25
CA ALA A 797 -12.19 2.35 27.23
C ALA A 797 -11.88 3.46 26.21
N ARG A 798 -12.04 3.16 24.93
CA ARG A 798 -11.78 4.10 23.83
C ARG A 798 -12.97 4.16 22.88
N VAL A 799 -13.32 5.39 22.51
CA VAL A 799 -14.18 5.71 21.37
C VAL A 799 -13.32 6.37 20.31
N LEU A 800 -13.43 5.93 19.07
CA LEU A 800 -12.65 6.43 17.94
C LEU A 800 -13.56 6.75 16.77
N ILE A 801 -13.56 8.00 16.34
CA ILE A 801 -14.39 8.49 15.24
C ILE A 801 -13.46 8.85 14.10
N THR A 802 -13.63 8.21 12.95
CA THR A 802 -12.88 8.55 11.74
C THR A 802 -13.83 9.21 10.75
N HIS A 803 -13.53 10.42 10.30
CA HIS A 803 -14.36 11.16 9.35
C HIS A 803 -13.65 11.35 8.01
N VAL A 804 -14.33 10.97 6.93
CA VAL A 804 -13.92 11.20 5.55
C VAL A 804 -15.00 12.05 4.87
N GLY A 805 -14.60 13.22 4.37
CA GLY A 805 -15.52 14.18 3.76
C GLY A 805 -16.17 13.69 2.47
N GLY A 806 -17.38 14.19 2.19
CA GLY A 806 -18.07 13.92 0.92
C GLY A 806 -17.38 14.58 -0.27
N TYR A 807 -17.55 13.98 -1.46
CA TYR A 807 -16.82 14.35 -2.67
C TYR A 807 -17.68 14.23 -3.93
N LYS A 808 -17.11 14.53 -5.10
CA LYS A 808 -17.79 14.46 -6.39
C LYS A 808 -17.32 13.25 -7.20
N ASN A 809 -18.27 12.45 -7.67
CA ASN A 809 -18.03 11.42 -8.67
C ASN A 809 -18.32 12.00 -10.06
N ASN A 810 -17.27 12.40 -10.75
CA ASN A 810 -17.33 12.96 -12.11
C ASN A 810 -17.22 11.89 -13.21
N LEU A 811 -17.18 10.60 -12.84
CA LEU A 811 -17.29 9.49 -13.78
C LEU A 811 -18.76 9.18 -14.13
N ALA A 812 -19.70 9.71 -13.33
CA ALA A 812 -21.13 9.67 -13.59
C ALA A 812 -21.63 10.97 -14.25
N VAL A 813 -22.67 10.85 -15.09
CA VAL A 813 -23.36 11.99 -15.72
C VAL A 813 -24.85 11.90 -15.37
N PRO A 814 -25.45 12.94 -14.73
CA PRO A 814 -24.78 14.12 -14.18
C PRO A 814 -23.80 13.77 -13.05
N VAL A 815 -22.87 14.68 -12.76
CA VAL A 815 -21.87 14.50 -11.69
C VAL A 815 -22.58 14.18 -10.36
N GLN A 816 -22.26 13.03 -9.78
CA GLN A 816 -22.88 12.56 -8.54
C GLN A 816 -22.18 13.18 -7.33
N SER A 817 -22.96 13.65 -6.35
CA SER A 817 -22.43 13.98 -5.02
C SER A 817 -22.40 12.72 -4.16
N VAL A 818 -21.22 12.33 -3.68
CA VAL A 818 -21.04 11.19 -2.79
C VAL A 818 -21.01 11.69 -1.35
N GLY A 819 -21.73 11.01 -0.45
CA GLY A 819 -21.80 11.34 0.97
C GLY A 819 -20.48 11.11 1.71
N SER A 820 -20.36 11.68 2.90
CA SER A 820 -19.24 11.41 3.81
C SER A 820 -19.34 10.01 4.42
N PHE A 821 -18.22 9.50 4.92
CA PHE A 821 -18.14 8.25 5.67
C PHE A 821 -17.59 8.54 7.07
N THR A 822 -18.24 8.05 8.14
CA THR A 822 -17.88 8.39 9.52
C THR A 822 -18.05 7.22 10.49
N PRO A 823 -17.31 6.11 10.29
CA PRO A 823 -17.39 4.97 11.19
C PRO A 823 -16.91 5.36 12.60
N VAL A 824 -17.55 4.73 13.58
CA VAL A 824 -17.20 4.84 15.00
C VAL A 824 -16.74 3.46 15.48
N ASP A 825 -15.57 3.41 16.09
CA ASP A 825 -15.02 2.20 16.68
C ASP A 825 -15.05 2.32 18.22
N PHE A 826 -15.34 1.21 18.88
CA PHE A 826 -15.26 1.07 20.33
C PHE A 826 -14.22 0.02 20.68
N SER A 827 -13.41 0.28 21.70
CA SER A 827 -12.57 -0.75 22.31
C SER A 827 -12.56 -0.61 23.82
N ILE A 828 -12.47 -1.74 24.51
CA ILE A 828 -12.27 -1.82 25.95
C ILE A 828 -11.17 -2.84 26.22
N SER A 829 -10.25 -2.50 27.11
CA SER A 829 -9.25 -3.41 27.62
C SER A 829 -9.31 -3.47 29.14
N TRP A 830 -9.03 -4.65 29.68
CA TRP A 830 -9.02 -4.92 31.10
C TRP A 830 -7.72 -5.62 31.49
N ARG A 831 -6.93 -4.91 32.30
CA ARG A 831 -5.67 -5.38 32.90
C ARG A 831 -5.98 -6.15 34.19
N ILE A 832 -5.52 -7.38 34.27
CA ILE A 832 -5.73 -8.31 35.38
C ILE A 832 -4.37 -8.69 35.97
N GLY A 833 -4.27 -8.75 37.29
CA GLY A 833 -3.02 -9.07 37.99
C GLY A 833 -2.06 -7.89 38.12
N ASP A 834 -0.89 -8.15 38.70
CA ASP A 834 0.11 -7.11 38.92
C ASP A 834 0.90 -6.83 37.64
N GLN A 835 0.64 -5.66 37.05
CA GLN A 835 1.33 -5.19 35.84
C GLN A 835 2.79 -4.77 36.13
N LYS A 836 3.15 -4.58 37.40
CA LYS A 836 4.49 -4.21 37.87
C LYS A 836 5.28 -5.41 38.39
N ALA A 837 4.67 -6.59 38.51
CA ALA A 837 5.37 -7.78 38.95
C ALA A 837 6.52 -8.12 37.98
N THR A 838 7.64 -8.57 38.54
CA THR A 838 8.83 -8.97 37.78
C THR A 838 8.99 -10.48 37.67
N GLY A 839 8.16 -11.25 38.40
CA GLY A 839 8.16 -12.70 38.41
C GLY A 839 7.47 -13.29 37.16
N PHE A 840 8.07 -14.35 36.61
CA PHE A 840 7.65 -14.99 35.36
C PHE A 840 6.17 -15.43 35.34
N PHE A 841 5.64 -15.86 36.50
CA PHE A 841 4.27 -16.34 36.64
C PHE A 841 3.28 -15.28 37.15
N ASP A 842 3.77 -14.16 37.70
CA ASP A 842 2.96 -13.20 38.45
C ASP A 842 2.58 -11.94 37.62
N LYS A 843 3.23 -11.71 36.47
CA LYS A 843 2.92 -10.59 35.57
C LYS A 843 1.46 -10.61 35.10
N GLY A 844 0.89 -9.43 34.92
CA GLY A 844 -0.51 -9.29 34.54
C GLY A 844 -0.87 -9.76 33.11
N MET A 845 -2.18 -9.92 32.90
CA MET A 845 -2.83 -10.28 31.63
C MET A 845 -3.73 -9.12 31.19
N THR A 846 -3.88 -8.89 29.90
CA THR A 846 -4.84 -7.92 29.35
C THR A 846 -5.85 -8.65 28.47
N LEU A 847 -7.13 -8.48 28.77
CA LEU A 847 -8.25 -8.90 27.93
C LEU A 847 -8.72 -7.69 27.12
N GLY A 848 -9.01 -7.87 25.85
CA GLY A 848 -9.53 -6.83 24.97
C GLY A 848 -10.83 -7.25 24.29
N PHE A 849 -11.74 -6.30 24.12
CA PHE A 849 -12.88 -6.40 23.23
C PHE A 849 -12.95 -5.16 22.34
N GLU A 850 -13.24 -5.38 21.07
CA GLU A 850 -13.27 -4.35 20.04
C GLU A 850 -14.51 -4.50 19.17
N MET A 851 -15.07 -3.37 18.76
CA MET A 851 -16.17 -3.28 17.82
C MET A 851 -15.86 -2.16 16.82
N ARG A 852 -15.38 -2.53 15.64
CA ARG A 852 -15.13 -1.59 14.54
C ARG A 852 -16.40 -1.32 13.76
N ASN A 853 -16.57 -0.08 13.30
CA ASN A 853 -17.77 0.40 12.63
C ASN A 853 -19.04 -0.03 13.40
N ALA A 854 -19.11 0.36 14.66
CA ALA A 854 -20.07 -0.12 15.64
C ALA A 854 -21.53 0.11 15.24
N PHE A 855 -21.80 1.12 14.41
CA PHE A 855 -23.13 1.42 13.88
C PHE A 855 -23.43 0.73 12.55
N ASP A 856 -22.54 -0.13 12.04
CA ASP A 856 -22.62 -0.77 10.71
C ASP A 856 -22.89 0.25 9.59
N GLN A 857 -22.22 1.40 9.63
CA GLN A 857 -22.35 2.39 8.57
C GLN A 857 -21.87 1.76 7.26
N LYS A 858 -22.75 1.74 6.26
CA LYS A 858 -22.40 1.27 4.91
C LYS A 858 -21.48 2.28 4.23
N PRO A 859 -20.56 1.83 3.35
CA PRO A 859 -19.86 2.73 2.45
C PRO A 859 -20.85 3.65 1.70
N PRO A 860 -20.53 4.94 1.51
CA PRO A 860 -21.32 5.81 0.65
C PRO A 860 -21.42 5.21 -0.75
N TYR A 861 -22.63 5.20 -1.29
CA TYR A 861 -22.87 4.66 -2.62
C TYR A 861 -22.21 5.52 -3.71
N VAL A 862 -21.54 4.85 -4.65
CA VAL A 862 -20.89 5.46 -5.81
C VAL A 862 -21.42 4.81 -7.08
N ASN A 863 -21.99 5.61 -7.98
CA ASN A 863 -22.41 5.20 -9.31
C ASN A 863 -21.18 4.96 -10.19
N LEU A 864 -20.69 3.73 -10.19
CA LEU A 864 -19.45 3.34 -10.83
C LEU A 864 -19.53 1.87 -11.23
N ALA A 865 -19.34 1.59 -12.51
CA ALA A 865 -19.28 0.21 -13.01
C ALA A 865 -18.26 -0.63 -12.21
N PRO A 866 -18.64 -1.84 -11.78
CA PRO A 866 -17.69 -2.73 -11.14
C PRO A 866 -16.46 -2.99 -12.02
N SER A 867 -15.28 -3.16 -11.41
CA SER A 867 -14.06 -3.52 -12.15
C SER A 867 -13.29 -4.66 -11.50
N GLY A 868 -12.43 -5.30 -12.29
CA GLY A 868 -11.51 -6.34 -11.82
C GLY A 868 -10.57 -5.89 -10.69
N ASN A 869 -10.47 -4.59 -10.42
CA ASN A 869 -9.69 -3.99 -9.34
C ASN A 869 -10.51 -3.74 -8.05
N GLY A 870 -11.72 -4.30 -7.92
CA GLY A 870 -12.50 -4.22 -6.67
C GLY A 870 -13.29 -2.92 -6.47
N SER A 871 -13.41 -2.08 -7.52
CA SER A 871 -14.34 -0.96 -7.55
C SER A 871 -15.75 -1.44 -7.94
N GLY A 872 -16.80 -0.72 -7.54
CA GLY A 872 -18.19 -1.02 -7.91
C GLY A 872 -19.16 -0.76 -6.77
N GLY A 873 -20.00 0.27 -6.90
CA GLY A 873 -20.99 0.66 -5.89
C GLY A 873 -20.41 1.40 -4.67
N TYR A 874 -19.10 1.49 -4.52
CA TYR A 874 -18.39 2.24 -3.49
C TYR A 874 -16.98 2.66 -3.96
N ASP A 875 -16.32 3.55 -3.21
CA ASP A 875 -14.93 3.95 -3.41
C ASP A 875 -14.02 3.37 -2.32
N ALA A 876 -13.16 2.43 -2.71
CA ALA A 876 -12.22 1.73 -1.82
C ALA A 876 -11.10 2.62 -1.27
N THR A 877 -10.89 3.82 -1.82
CA THR A 877 -9.93 4.80 -1.30
C THR A 877 -10.51 5.58 -0.11
N ALA A 878 -11.85 5.67 -0.01
CA ALA A 878 -12.56 6.50 0.96
C ALA A 878 -13.28 5.70 2.07
N ALA A 879 -13.69 4.45 1.79
CA ALA A 879 -14.49 3.65 2.72
C ALA A 879 -14.08 2.17 2.74
N ASP A 880 -14.30 1.51 3.87
CA ASP A 880 -14.03 0.08 4.06
C ASP A 880 -15.29 -0.76 3.74
N PRO A 881 -15.21 -1.78 2.87
CA PRO A 881 -16.36 -2.60 2.51
C PRO A 881 -16.76 -3.65 3.56
N ILE A 882 -15.96 -3.94 4.59
CA ILE A 882 -16.22 -5.05 5.54
C ILE A 882 -17.53 -4.86 6.30
N GLY A 883 -17.79 -3.64 6.78
CA GLY A 883 -18.91 -3.33 7.68
C GLY A 883 -18.51 -3.42 9.15
N ARG A 884 -19.46 -3.67 10.05
CA ARG A 884 -19.21 -3.90 11.48
C ARG A 884 -18.33 -5.13 11.69
N LEU A 885 -17.37 -5.07 12.62
CA LEU A 885 -16.55 -6.21 13.00
C LEU A 885 -16.34 -6.25 14.52
N PHE A 886 -16.49 -7.44 15.10
CA PHE A 886 -16.21 -7.71 16.51
C PHE A 886 -14.89 -8.45 16.64
N ALA A 887 -14.10 -8.12 17.65
CA ALA A 887 -12.91 -8.88 17.98
C ALA A 887 -12.69 -8.99 19.48
N ILE A 888 -12.01 -10.06 19.87
CA ILE A 888 -11.52 -10.30 21.23
C ILE A 888 -10.02 -10.54 21.18
N SER A 889 -9.32 -10.11 22.21
CA SER A 889 -7.89 -10.33 22.36
C SER A 889 -7.49 -10.70 23.78
N VAL A 890 -6.40 -11.46 23.87
CA VAL A 890 -5.70 -11.81 25.10
C VAL A 890 -4.24 -11.47 24.91
N ARG A 891 -3.66 -10.81 25.88
CA ARG A 891 -2.22 -10.56 25.96
C ARG A 891 -1.72 -10.95 27.34
N LYS A 892 -0.61 -11.66 27.43
CA LYS A 892 0.00 -12.06 28.70
C LYS A 892 1.49 -11.75 28.65
N ALA A 893 1.96 -10.98 29.63
CA ALA A 893 3.38 -10.81 29.86
C ALA A 893 3.90 -11.87 30.84
N PHE A 894 5.17 -12.21 30.72
CA PHE A 894 5.94 -13.11 31.59
C PHE A 894 7.21 -12.39 32.05
#